data_AF-A0A7V3PXS4-F1
#
_entry.id   AF-A0A7V3PXS4-F1
#
_cell.length_a   1.000
_cell.length_b   1.000
_cell.length_c   1.000
_cell.angle_alpha   90.00
_cell.angle_beta   90.00
_cell.angle_gamma   90.00
#
_symmetry.space_group_name_H-M   'P 1'
#
loop_
_entity.id
_entity.type
_entity.pdbx_description
1 polymer ?
#
loop_
_entity_poly.entity_id
_entity_poly.type
_entity_poly.pdbx_seq_one_letter_code
_entity_poly.pdbx_strand_id
1 'polypeptide(L)'
;LGVILGNWIIAEATGAYLAARLTDKGRSGDFLFFLSQVLFLLIFPFVIIFARLFKHLLGVPWGQGLGFGVIFGISFLTTFALSILHGGLFTLACKLKAKTRGFLQEAVASVYLWETVGTVLGGLFLTYLGLPYLNLFQIVALVGFLNVVSVFIFFKVFSFPVKMGRIVFILVLLFLFSLVLWQASFFLQRWTIEKKLYPLEVLESQNSYYGNIIVAKGHKQITFFYNGIPTIVTPYPDYTFVEEFGNFALLFHPQPREVLIIGGGAGGLILQALRHSVKRIDYVELDPTLINLLKRFPSQVTSHELNDSRVHIATTDGIYFLKHTARYYDVILVGMPYPSELMLNRYFTQDFFTLVKKRLAPQGIISFFLPGSTTYMGPELRDLNFGILNALRKVFFYQRIIPGDYNLYFGSDSPFVENPADLLNRQIIQRNIKTYLLVPEYLRYRLDAQRLRWFQGYAFKATKMVNRDLQPLAVFKTLLFWSKQYSPWLLKLLRSFEKINLTGLSFLLLAITLVIILLFKKTSSKNPASCKALAVVYVIFSSGFFGMLISLILFFIFQIELGYLYHWLGLLLSLYMAGSAIGGYLASGPFKRLRPLRFLVGLELALVLSGLLIIGLLKVDVLRPLFQNVVTYAMLLFAAGFLSGCEFITSVRFLLKERLPFFSSSARLYATDLLGGCLAGFLSGVLFIPVLGVVGSCVAICLFKLSSIIIVFAARLFNPPQ
;
A
#
# COMPACT_ATOMS: atom_id res chain seq x y z
N LEU A 1 1.39 -0.38 -3.51
CA LEU A 1 1.30 1.07 -3.22
C LEU A 1 2.61 1.80 -3.53
N GLY A 2 3.73 1.49 -2.85
CA GLY A 2 5.01 2.21 -3.02
C GLY A 2 5.50 2.34 -4.47
N VAL A 3 5.39 1.28 -5.27
CA VAL A 3 5.73 1.31 -6.71
C VAL A 3 4.88 2.30 -7.51
N ILE A 4 3.58 2.33 -7.27
CA ILE A 4 2.66 3.22 -7.99
C ILE A 4 2.96 4.68 -7.62
N LEU A 5 3.19 4.96 -6.33
CA LEU A 5 3.58 6.29 -5.86
C LEU A 5 4.94 6.71 -6.42
N GLY A 6 5.94 5.83 -6.44
CA GLY A 6 7.24 6.12 -7.06
C GLY A 6 7.12 6.46 -8.55
N ASN A 7 6.33 5.68 -9.30
CA ASN A 7 6.05 5.91 -10.72
C ASN A 7 5.28 7.22 -10.98
N TRP A 8 4.34 7.57 -10.11
CA TRP A 8 3.66 8.87 -10.15
C TRP A 8 4.65 10.03 -9.96
N ILE A 9 5.45 9.97 -8.90
CA ILE A 9 6.37 11.04 -8.49
C ILE A 9 7.49 11.26 -9.51
N ILE A 10 8.05 10.20 -10.10
CA ILE A 10 9.10 10.37 -11.12
C ILE A 10 8.57 11.02 -12.40
N ALA A 11 7.33 10.69 -12.79
CA ALA A 11 6.69 11.31 -13.94
C ALA A 11 6.37 12.79 -13.66
N GLU A 12 5.95 13.11 -12.44
CA GLU A 12 5.76 14.48 -11.98
C GLU A 12 7.05 15.30 -11.98
N ALA A 13 8.15 14.75 -11.45
CA ALA A 13 9.46 15.38 -11.48
C ALA A 13 9.94 15.65 -12.91
N THR A 14 9.69 14.69 -13.81
CA THR A 14 10.00 14.80 -15.24
C THR A 14 9.19 15.93 -15.88
N GLY A 15 7.90 16.02 -15.58
CA GLY A 15 7.01 17.09 -16.04
C GLY A 15 7.45 18.48 -15.61
N ALA A 16 7.80 18.64 -14.32
CA ALA A 16 8.32 19.88 -13.78
C ALA A 16 9.61 20.33 -14.50
N TYR A 17 10.55 19.40 -14.69
CA TYR A 17 11.80 19.66 -15.40
C TYR A 17 11.59 20.06 -16.87
N LEU A 18 10.73 19.33 -17.59
CA LEU A 18 10.42 19.62 -19.00
C LEU A 18 9.75 20.98 -19.16
N ALA A 19 8.79 21.32 -18.30
CA ALA A 19 8.11 22.61 -18.33
C ALA A 19 9.09 23.78 -18.10
N ALA A 20 10.03 23.64 -17.16
CA ALA A 20 11.09 24.61 -16.94
C ALA A 20 11.94 24.80 -18.21
N ARG A 21 12.40 23.70 -18.82
CA ARG A 21 13.25 23.74 -20.02
C ARG A 21 12.56 24.34 -21.23
N LEU A 22 11.27 24.06 -21.43
CA LEU A 22 10.51 24.59 -22.57
C LEU A 22 10.28 26.10 -22.46
N THR A 23 10.04 26.60 -21.25
CA THR A 23 9.90 28.03 -21.00
C THR A 23 11.25 28.76 -21.09
N ASP A 24 12.35 28.14 -20.67
CA ASP A 24 13.71 28.71 -20.85
C ASP A 24 14.11 28.81 -22.33
N LYS A 25 13.56 27.95 -23.20
CA LYS A 25 13.71 28.01 -24.66
C LYS A 25 12.81 29.05 -25.34
N GLY A 26 12.21 29.97 -24.59
CA GLY A 26 11.42 31.07 -25.13
C GLY A 26 9.96 30.73 -25.48
N ARG A 27 9.45 29.54 -25.14
CA ARG A 27 8.01 29.25 -25.29
C ARG A 27 7.20 30.03 -24.26
N SER A 28 6.03 30.54 -24.67
CA SER A 28 5.10 31.23 -23.77
C SER A 28 4.62 30.28 -22.65
N GLY A 29 4.95 30.61 -21.41
CA GLY A 29 4.54 29.85 -20.22
C GLY A 29 3.02 29.82 -20.05
N ASP A 30 2.35 30.91 -20.44
CA ASP A 30 0.91 31.11 -20.38
C ASP A 30 0.19 30.11 -21.33
N PHE A 31 0.71 29.96 -22.55
CA PHE A 31 0.23 28.96 -23.52
C PHE A 31 0.47 27.53 -23.05
N LEU A 32 1.67 27.24 -22.52
CA LEU A 32 1.99 25.90 -22.00
C LEU A 32 1.10 25.52 -20.80
N PHE A 33 0.76 26.49 -19.94
CA PHE A 33 -0.14 26.26 -18.81
C PHE A 33 -1.54 25.91 -19.28
N PHE A 34 -2.08 26.70 -20.21
CA PHE A 34 -3.38 26.44 -20.85
C PHE A 34 -3.40 25.06 -21.53
N LEU A 35 -2.40 24.76 -22.37
CA LEU A 35 -2.32 23.49 -23.09
C LEU A 35 -2.25 22.30 -22.13
N SER A 36 -1.52 22.44 -21.02
CA SER A 36 -1.40 21.37 -20.02
C SER A 36 -2.73 21.07 -19.32
N GLN A 37 -3.54 22.09 -19.01
CA GLN A 37 -4.87 21.90 -18.42
C GLN A 37 -5.83 21.21 -19.40
N VAL A 38 -5.84 21.64 -20.67
CA VAL A 38 -6.68 21.03 -21.72
C VAL A 38 -6.31 19.57 -21.95
N LEU A 39 -5.00 19.27 -22.10
CA LEU A 39 -4.54 17.89 -22.27
C LEU A 39 -4.84 17.03 -21.05
N PHE A 40 -4.74 17.57 -19.84
CA PHE A 40 -5.06 16.85 -18.61
C PHE A 40 -6.52 16.38 -18.64
N LEU A 41 -7.46 17.26 -18.98
CA LEU A 41 -8.88 16.92 -19.07
C LEU A 41 -9.14 15.84 -20.12
N LEU A 42 -8.56 15.98 -21.31
CA LEU A 42 -8.80 15.05 -22.41
C LEU A 42 -8.23 13.66 -22.12
N ILE A 43 -7.07 13.57 -21.47
CA ILE A 43 -6.36 12.31 -21.22
C ILE A 43 -6.95 11.55 -20.03
N PHE A 44 -7.52 12.24 -19.03
CA PHE A 44 -7.90 11.61 -17.76
C PHE A 44 -8.89 10.44 -17.89
N PRO A 45 -9.98 10.52 -18.68
CA PRO A 45 -10.89 9.38 -18.88
C PRO A 45 -10.19 8.18 -19.53
N PHE A 46 -9.31 8.42 -20.51
CA PHE A 46 -8.59 7.36 -21.21
C PHE A 46 -7.60 6.63 -20.29
N VAL A 47 -7.00 7.33 -19.33
CA VAL A 47 -6.13 6.68 -18.32
C VAL A 47 -6.93 5.69 -17.48
N ILE A 48 -8.16 6.02 -17.08
CA ILE A 48 -9.03 5.08 -16.33
C ILE A 48 -9.43 3.89 -17.20
N ILE A 49 -9.79 4.13 -18.47
CA ILE A 49 -10.13 3.07 -19.42
C ILE A 49 -8.92 2.13 -19.61
N PHE A 50 -7.74 2.69 -19.84
CA PHE A 50 -6.50 1.91 -19.96
C PHE A 50 -6.22 1.10 -18.70
N ALA A 51 -6.31 1.72 -17.50
CA ALA A 51 -6.10 1.04 -16.22
C ALA A 51 -7.05 -0.15 -15.98
N ARG A 52 -8.26 -0.13 -16.56
CA ARG A 52 -9.22 -1.24 -16.46
C ARG A 52 -9.05 -2.30 -17.55
N LEU A 53 -8.70 -1.87 -18.76
CA LEU A 53 -8.68 -2.73 -19.94
C LEU A 53 -7.30 -3.30 -20.28
N PHE A 54 -6.22 -2.85 -19.65
CA PHE A 54 -4.87 -3.28 -20.04
C PHE A 54 -4.72 -4.82 -20.03
N LYS A 55 -5.32 -5.53 -19.06
CA LYS A 55 -5.24 -7.01 -19.02
C LYS A 55 -5.88 -7.61 -20.26
N HIS A 56 -7.04 -7.10 -20.64
CA HIS A 56 -7.74 -7.49 -21.86
C HIS A 56 -6.92 -7.15 -23.11
N LEU A 57 -6.31 -5.95 -23.17
CA LEU A 57 -5.44 -5.54 -24.28
C LEU A 57 -4.20 -6.42 -24.43
N LEU A 58 -3.67 -6.94 -23.33
CA LEU A 58 -2.53 -7.87 -23.32
C LEU A 58 -2.95 -9.34 -23.53
N GLY A 59 -4.24 -9.62 -23.72
CA GLY A 59 -4.76 -11.00 -23.83
C GLY A 59 -4.62 -11.82 -22.54
N VAL A 60 -4.42 -11.16 -21.39
CA VAL A 60 -4.27 -11.80 -20.09
C VAL A 60 -5.65 -12.19 -19.55
N PRO A 61 -5.92 -13.48 -19.28
CA PRO A 61 -7.18 -13.92 -18.67
C PRO A 61 -7.46 -13.22 -17.35
N TRP A 62 -8.74 -13.03 -17.03
CA TRP A 62 -9.20 -12.29 -15.85
C TRP A 62 -8.65 -12.84 -14.51
N GLY A 63 -8.40 -14.16 -14.42
CA GLY A 63 -7.83 -14.81 -13.24
C GLY A 63 -6.30 -14.87 -13.18
N GLN A 64 -5.58 -14.45 -14.23
CA GLN A 64 -4.12 -14.55 -14.24
C GLN A 64 -3.47 -13.39 -13.48
N GLY A 65 -2.53 -13.75 -12.60
CA GLY A 65 -1.62 -12.81 -11.94
C GLY A 65 -0.61 -12.21 -12.92
N LEU A 66 -0.14 -11.00 -12.61
CA LEU A 66 0.86 -10.30 -13.43
C LEU A 66 2.22 -10.31 -12.74
N GLY A 67 3.28 -10.36 -13.53
CA GLY A 67 4.63 -10.18 -13.01
C GLY A 67 4.88 -8.78 -12.49
N PHE A 68 5.77 -8.67 -11.50
CA PHE A 68 6.14 -7.38 -10.90
C PHE A 68 6.65 -6.38 -11.93
N GLY A 69 7.45 -6.83 -12.92
CA GLY A 69 7.94 -5.96 -14.00
C GLY A 69 6.81 -5.42 -14.89
N VAL A 70 5.80 -6.23 -15.17
CA VAL A 70 4.62 -5.83 -15.94
C VAL A 70 3.79 -4.83 -15.14
N ILE A 71 3.59 -5.06 -13.84
CA ILE A 71 2.90 -4.12 -12.95
C ILE A 71 3.64 -2.78 -12.88
N PHE A 72 4.97 -2.82 -12.78
CA PHE A 72 5.80 -1.62 -12.81
C PHE A 72 5.59 -0.84 -14.12
N GLY A 73 5.73 -1.49 -15.27
CA GLY A 73 5.57 -0.83 -16.58
C GLY A 73 4.17 -0.27 -16.79
N ILE A 74 3.13 -1.02 -16.43
CA ILE A 74 1.74 -0.62 -16.64
C ILE A 74 1.35 0.50 -15.69
N SER A 75 1.72 0.42 -14.42
CA SER A 75 1.48 1.52 -13.48
C SER A 75 2.20 2.79 -13.93
N PHE A 76 3.44 2.68 -14.41
CA PHE A 76 4.17 3.81 -14.99
C PHE A 76 3.41 4.39 -16.20
N LEU A 77 3.09 3.59 -17.22
CA LEU A 77 2.35 4.06 -18.40
C LEU A 77 1.00 4.71 -18.04
N THR A 78 0.28 4.12 -17.09
CA THR A 78 -1.01 4.63 -16.63
C THR A 78 -0.86 6.00 -15.96
N THR A 79 0.10 6.17 -15.06
CA THR A 79 0.28 7.44 -14.34
C THR A 79 1.00 8.49 -15.18
N PHE A 80 1.92 8.09 -16.06
CA PHE A 80 2.89 8.96 -16.73
C PHE A 80 2.27 10.17 -17.42
N ALA A 81 1.25 9.96 -18.25
CA ALA A 81 0.67 11.01 -19.08
C ALA A 81 0.06 12.15 -18.24
N LEU A 82 -0.73 11.81 -17.21
CA LEU A 82 -1.34 12.82 -16.33
C LEU A 82 -0.31 13.46 -15.39
N SER A 83 0.64 12.66 -14.91
CA SER A 83 1.62 13.11 -13.90
C SER A 83 2.61 14.12 -14.48
N ILE A 84 3.04 13.94 -15.73
CA ILE A 84 3.89 14.92 -16.43
C ILE A 84 3.18 16.26 -16.57
N LEU A 85 1.91 16.24 -16.96
CA LEU A 85 1.11 17.46 -17.10
C LEU A 85 0.94 18.13 -15.73
N HIS A 86 0.63 17.36 -14.70
CA HIS A 86 0.49 17.85 -13.33
C HIS A 86 1.78 18.53 -12.81
N GLY A 87 2.92 17.86 -12.89
CA GLY A 87 4.20 18.43 -12.46
C GLY A 87 4.63 19.65 -13.27
N GLY A 88 4.27 19.69 -14.55
CA GLY A 88 4.45 20.86 -15.40
C GLY A 88 3.63 22.07 -14.95
N LEU A 89 2.37 21.87 -14.55
CA LEU A 89 1.48 22.93 -14.09
C LEU A 89 2.04 23.69 -12.88
N PHE A 90 2.62 22.98 -11.89
CA PHE A 90 3.26 23.62 -10.74
C PHE A 90 4.38 24.59 -11.15
N THR A 91 5.28 24.11 -12.02
CA THR A 91 6.43 24.89 -12.49
C THR A 91 5.99 26.12 -13.29
N LEU A 92 5.00 25.95 -14.17
CA LEU A 92 4.44 27.02 -14.97
C LEU A 92 3.72 28.06 -14.10
N ALA A 93 2.94 27.64 -13.12
CA ALA A 93 2.28 28.52 -12.16
C ALA A 93 3.28 29.38 -11.38
N CYS A 94 4.39 28.79 -10.92
CA CYS A 94 5.46 29.54 -10.24
C CYS A 94 6.04 30.65 -11.13
N LYS A 95 6.33 30.34 -12.41
CA LYS A 95 6.87 31.33 -13.36
C LYS A 95 5.86 32.44 -13.68
N LEU A 96 4.59 32.10 -13.88
CA LEU A 96 3.51 33.06 -14.14
C LEU A 96 3.30 34.02 -12.97
N LYS A 97 3.33 33.51 -11.74
CA LYS A 97 3.21 34.33 -10.54
C LYS A 97 4.44 35.20 -10.27
N ALA A 98 5.63 34.70 -10.60
CA ALA A 98 6.86 35.49 -10.50
C ALA A 98 6.84 36.71 -11.44
N LYS A 99 6.25 36.59 -12.65
CA LYS A 99 6.07 37.72 -13.58
C LYS A 99 5.20 38.86 -13.00
N THR A 100 4.23 38.55 -12.13
CA THR A 100 3.26 39.54 -11.61
C THR A 100 3.67 40.20 -10.29
N ARG A 101 4.44 39.53 -9.42
CA ARG A 101 4.83 40.04 -8.09
C ARG A 101 6.35 40.23 -7.88
N GLY A 102 7.17 40.10 -8.91
CA GLY A 102 8.59 40.50 -8.91
C GLY A 102 9.58 39.55 -8.21
N PHE A 103 9.16 38.72 -7.24
CA PHE A 103 10.05 37.80 -6.53
C PHE A 103 9.67 36.32 -6.68
N LEU A 104 10.58 35.52 -7.26
CA LEU A 104 10.41 34.07 -7.46
C LEU A 104 10.16 33.31 -6.15
N GLN A 105 10.75 33.73 -5.03
CA GLN A 105 10.57 33.06 -3.72
C GLN A 105 9.13 33.13 -3.23
N GLU A 106 8.54 34.31 -3.26
CA GLU A 106 7.16 34.53 -2.80
C GLU A 106 6.16 33.86 -3.76
N ALA A 107 6.49 33.83 -5.05
CA ALA A 107 5.72 33.09 -6.04
C ALA A 107 5.69 31.58 -5.74
N VAL A 108 6.85 30.95 -5.51
CA VAL A 108 6.94 29.51 -5.20
C VAL A 108 6.19 29.18 -3.90
N ALA A 109 6.45 29.90 -2.81
CA ALA A 109 5.79 29.64 -1.54
C ALA A 109 4.26 29.77 -1.62
N SER A 110 3.77 30.77 -2.38
CA SER A 110 2.34 30.98 -2.52
C SER A 110 1.65 30.00 -3.48
N VAL A 111 2.31 29.59 -4.57
CA VAL A 111 1.77 28.53 -5.45
C VAL A 111 1.69 27.21 -4.69
N TYR A 112 2.75 26.87 -3.94
CA TYR A 112 2.80 25.68 -3.10
C TYR A 112 1.67 25.63 -2.06
N LEU A 113 1.34 26.77 -1.44
CA LEU A 113 0.22 26.89 -0.52
C LEU A 113 -1.13 26.58 -1.20
N TRP A 114 -1.41 27.20 -2.35
CA TRP A 114 -2.68 27.01 -3.06
C TRP A 114 -2.85 25.61 -3.65
N GLU A 115 -1.78 25.05 -4.20
CA GLU A 115 -1.74 23.65 -4.63
C GLU A 115 -2.14 22.73 -3.47
N THR A 116 -1.53 22.94 -2.31
CA THR A 116 -1.81 22.13 -1.12
C THR A 116 -3.24 22.29 -0.63
N VAL A 117 -3.79 23.50 -0.61
CA VAL A 117 -5.22 23.69 -0.27
C VAL A 117 -6.10 22.88 -1.23
N GLY A 118 -5.77 22.89 -2.53
CA GLY A 118 -6.42 22.05 -3.52
C GLY A 118 -6.28 20.55 -3.22
N THR A 119 -5.08 20.08 -2.85
CA THR A 119 -4.84 18.69 -2.45
C THR A 119 -5.66 18.29 -1.22
N VAL A 120 -5.74 19.16 -0.21
CA VAL A 120 -6.52 18.90 1.02
C VAL A 120 -8.01 18.80 0.72
N LEU A 121 -8.55 19.76 -0.03
CA LEU A 121 -9.95 19.73 -0.45
C LEU A 121 -10.24 18.52 -1.34
N GLY A 122 -9.33 18.18 -2.24
CA GLY A 122 -9.43 17.00 -3.11
C GLY A 122 -9.41 15.70 -2.33
N GLY A 123 -8.56 15.56 -1.32
CA GLY A 123 -8.51 14.38 -0.46
C GLY A 123 -9.74 14.23 0.43
N LEU A 124 -10.22 15.34 1.02
CA LEU A 124 -11.48 15.37 1.77
C LEU A 124 -12.67 14.98 0.87
N PHE A 125 -12.74 15.56 -0.32
CA PHE A 125 -13.76 15.24 -1.31
C PHE A 125 -13.69 13.76 -1.68
N LEU A 126 -12.52 13.24 -2.08
CA LEU A 126 -12.38 11.86 -2.53
C LEU A 126 -12.74 10.85 -1.44
N THR A 127 -12.30 11.10 -0.20
CA THR A 127 -12.58 10.24 0.96
C THR A 127 -14.06 10.25 1.32
N TYR A 128 -14.67 11.42 1.57
CA TYR A 128 -16.02 11.47 2.15
C TYR A 128 -17.15 11.54 1.13
N LEU A 129 -16.92 12.05 -0.08
CA LEU A 129 -17.97 12.30 -1.09
C LEU A 129 -17.76 11.51 -2.38
N GLY A 130 -16.54 11.49 -2.90
CA GLY A 130 -16.20 10.88 -4.18
C GLY A 130 -16.38 9.36 -4.17
N LEU A 131 -15.51 8.63 -3.47
CA LEU A 131 -15.52 7.17 -3.48
C LEU A 131 -16.81 6.53 -2.93
N PRO A 132 -17.46 7.08 -1.88
CA PRO A 132 -18.66 6.45 -1.32
C PRO A 132 -19.91 6.59 -2.20
N TYR A 133 -20.05 7.70 -2.93
CA TYR A 133 -21.31 8.04 -3.61
C TYR A 133 -21.20 8.15 -5.13
N LEU A 134 -20.00 8.31 -5.68
CA LEU A 134 -19.79 8.53 -7.12
C LEU A 134 -18.98 7.40 -7.75
N ASN A 135 -19.30 7.08 -9.01
CA ASN A 135 -18.47 6.20 -9.82
C ASN A 135 -17.20 6.94 -10.31
N LEU A 136 -16.18 6.19 -10.73
CA LEU A 136 -14.89 6.79 -11.13
C LEU A 136 -15.03 7.79 -12.30
N PHE A 137 -15.92 7.53 -13.26
CA PHE A 137 -16.13 8.41 -14.41
C PHE A 137 -16.88 9.70 -14.04
N GLN A 138 -17.80 9.64 -13.06
CA GLN A 138 -18.43 10.82 -12.47
C GLN A 138 -17.41 11.70 -11.74
N ILE A 139 -16.50 11.09 -10.97
CA ILE A 139 -15.42 11.82 -10.31
C ILE A 139 -14.55 12.54 -11.35
N VAL A 140 -14.15 11.85 -12.43
CA VAL A 140 -13.38 12.46 -13.53
C VAL A 140 -14.15 13.57 -14.22
N ALA A 141 -15.45 13.39 -14.49
CA ALA A 141 -16.28 14.43 -15.09
C ALA A 141 -16.38 15.67 -14.18
N LEU A 142 -16.51 15.50 -12.87
CA LEU A 142 -16.55 16.60 -11.90
C LEU A 142 -15.21 17.34 -11.80
N VAL A 143 -14.09 16.61 -11.70
CA VAL A 143 -12.74 17.20 -11.76
C VAL A 143 -12.56 17.93 -13.08
N GLY A 144 -13.12 17.38 -14.15
CA GLY A 144 -13.09 18.01 -15.46
C GLY A 144 -13.88 19.31 -15.53
N PHE A 145 -15.07 19.36 -14.94
CA PHE A 145 -15.85 20.60 -14.81
C PHE A 145 -15.07 21.67 -14.03
N LEU A 146 -14.46 21.30 -12.89
CA LEU A 146 -13.61 22.22 -12.12
C LEU A 146 -12.41 22.72 -12.93
N ASN A 147 -11.81 21.84 -13.75
CA ASN A 147 -10.72 22.22 -14.63
C ASN A 147 -11.18 23.23 -15.70
N VAL A 148 -12.35 23.02 -16.33
CA VAL A 148 -12.92 23.97 -17.30
C VAL A 148 -13.15 25.34 -16.68
N VAL A 149 -13.69 25.39 -15.45
CA VAL A 149 -13.85 26.63 -14.69
C VAL A 149 -12.50 27.31 -14.44
N SER A 150 -11.47 26.54 -14.05
CA SER A 150 -10.10 27.05 -13.90
C SER A 150 -9.56 27.65 -15.21
N VAL A 151 -9.72 26.96 -16.34
CA VAL A 151 -9.27 27.46 -17.65
C VAL A 151 -10.01 28.75 -18.03
N PHE A 152 -11.32 28.84 -17.77
CA PHE A 152 -12.11 30.04 -18.02
C PHE A 152 -11.65 31.24 -17.18
N ILE A 153 -11.41 31.04 -15.88
CA ILE A 153 -10.89 32.09 -14.99
C ILE A 153 -9.50 32.54 -15.44
N PHE A 154 -8.61 31.59 -15.77
CA PHE A 154 -7.27 31.90 -16.26
C PHE A 154 -7.31 32.76 -17.53
N PHE A 155 -8.22 32.44 -18.46
CA PHE A 155 -8.40 33.22 -19.69
C PHE A 155 -8.86 34.66 -19.43
N LYS A 156 -9.77 34.89 -18.48
CA LYS A 156 -10.26 36.24 -18.17
C LYS A 156 -9.15 37.16 -17.62
N VAL A 157 -8.12 36.58 -17.01
CA VAL A 157 -7.04 37.31 -16.32
C VAL A 157 -5.82 37.56 -17.21
N PHE A 158 -5.54 36.68 -18.18
CA PHE A 158 -4.34 36.75 -19.02
C PHE A 158 -4.67 36.98 -20.50
N SER A 159 -3.98 37.93 -21.15
CA SER A 159 -4.16 38.21 -22.58
C SER A 159 -3.50 37.12 -23.44
N PHE A 160 -4.31 36.34 -24.15
CA PHE A 160 -3.82 35.33 -25.08
C PHE A 160 -3.65 35.88 -26.51
N PRO A 161 -2.65 35.42 -27.27
CA PRO A 161 -2.47 35.78 -28.69
C PRO A 161 -3.50 35.12 -29.62
N VAL A 162 -4.50 34.43 -29.09
CA VAL A 162 -5.49 33.65 -29.85
C VAL A 162 -6.84 34.40 -29.82
N LYS A 163 -7.54 34.44 -30.96
CA LYS A 163 -8.87 35.08 -31.05
C LYS A 163 -9.84 34.51 -30.00
N MET A 164 -10.51 35.38 -29.25
CA MET A 164 -11.43 35.07 -28.15
C MET A 164 -12.46 33.97 -28.51
N GLY A 165 -13.01 34.01 -29.74
CA GLY A 165 -13.98 33.02 -30.20
C GLY A 165 -13.45 31.58 -30.25
N ARG A 166 -12.17 31.35 -30.56
CA ARG A 166 -11.58 29.98 -30.59
C ARG A 166 -11.41 29.40 -29.19
N ILE A 167 -11.11 30.24 -28.20
CA ILE A 167 -10.93 29.79 -26.81
C ILE A 167 -12.28 29.53 -26.14
N VAL A 168 -13.25 30.42 -26.34
CA VAL A 168 -14.64 30.17 -25.90
C VAL A 168 -15.17 28.88 -26.53
N PHE A 169 -14.90 28.63 -27.81
CA PHE A 169 -15.24 27.37 -28.47
C PHE A 169 -14.58 26.15 -27.81
N ILE A 170 -13.28 26.21 -27.50
CA ILE A 170 -12.58 25.13 -26.77
C ILE A 170 -13.19 24.90 -25.38
N LEU A 171 -13.48 25.97 -24.63
CA LEU A 171 -14.11 25.87 -23.30
C LEU A 171 -15.50 25.25 -23.36
N VAL A 172 -16.31 25.65 -24.35
CA VAL A 172 -17.63 25.05 -24.61
C VAL A 172 -17.47 23.58 -24.97
N LEU A 173 -16.52 23.21 -25.82
CA LEU A 173 -16.26 21.81 -26.16
C LEU A 173 -15.82 20.99 -24.94
N LEU A 174 -14.95 21.53 -24.09
CA LEU A 174 -14.51 20.83 -22.88
C LEU A 174 -15.62 20.71 -21.83
N PHE A 175 -16.47 21.74 -21.72
CA PHE A 175 -17.66 21.69 -20.88
C PHE A 175 -18.65 20.62 -21.39
N LEU A 176 -18.97 20.65 -22.68
CA LEU A 176 -19.83 19.63 -23.32
C LEU A 176 -19.23 18.24 -23.18
N PHE A 177 -17.91 18.08 -23.33
CA PHE A 177 -17.22 16.81 -23.11
C PHE A 177 -17.41 16.32 -21.67
N SER A 178 -17.27 17.20 -20.66
CA SER A 178 -17.50 16.83 -19.26
C SER A 178 -18.95 16.42 -18.98
N LEU A 179 -19.93 17.09 -19.59
CA LEU A 179 -21.36 16.74 -19.49
C LEU A 179 -21.66 15.40 -20.17
N VAL A 180 -21.14 15.17 -21.36
CA VAL A 180 -21.28 13.90 -22.08
C VAL A 180 -20.64 12.77 -21.28
N LEU A 181 -19.46 12.98 -20.71
CA LEU A 181 -18.82 12.00 -19.81
C LEU A 181 -19.66 11.72 -18.58
N TRP A 182 -20.29 12.74 -17.98
CA TRP A 182 -21.19 12.54 -16.84
C TRP A 182 -22.39 11.68 -17.24
N GLN A 183 -23.04 11.99 -18.35
CA GLN A 183 -24.20 11.25 -18.86
C GLN A 183 -23.83 9.81 -19.26
N ALA A 184 -22.67 9.62 -19.91
CA ALA A 184 -22.15 8.32 -20.32
C ALA A 184 -21.45 7.56 -19.18
N SER A 185 -21.33 8.13 -17.97
CA SER A 185 -20.49 7.59 -16.90
C SER A 185 -20.89 6.18 -16.48
N PHE A 186 -22.20 5.91 -16.33
CA PHE A 186 -22.73 4.60 -15.99
C PHE A 186 -22.46 3.57 -17.10
N PHE A 187 -22.63 3.97 -18.36
CA PHE A 187 -22.33 3.12 -19.51
C PHE A 187 -20.84 2.78 -19.58
N LEU A 188 -19.95 3.77 -19.47
CA LEU A 188 -18.50 3.57 -19.48
C LEU A 188 -18.03 2.72 -18.29
N GLN A 189 -18.58 2.97 -17.10
CA GLN A 189 -18.33 2.16 -15.90
C GLN A 189 -18.66 0.70 -16.17
N ARG A 190 -19.88 0.42 -16.64
CA ARG A 190 -20.35 -0.95 -16.89
C ARG A 190 -19.54 -1.63 -18.01
N TRP A 191 -19.40 -0.95 -19.15
CA TRP A 191 -18.67 -1.47 -20.32
C TRP A 191 -17.21 -1.83 -19.99
N THR A 192 -16.50 -0.96 -19.25
CA THR A 192 -15.11 -1.25 -18.86
C THR A 192 -14.98 -2.43 -17.91
N ILE A 193 -15.95 -2.64 -17.02
CA ILE A 193 -15.95 -3.78 -16.07
C ILE A 193 -16.31 -5.08 -16.81
N GLU A 194 -17.31 -5.05 -17.69
CA GLU A 194 -17.71 -6.20 -18.52
C GLU A 194 -16.55 -6.66 -19.42
N LYS A 195 -15.85 -5.73 -20.07
CA LYS A 195 -14.67 -6.07 -20.89
C LYS A 195 -13.51 -6.62 -20.05
N LYS A 196 -13.32 -6.11 -18.83
CA LYS A 196 -12.29 -6.61 -17.91
C LYS A 196 -12.53 -8.07 -17.50
N LEU A 197 -13.79 -8.47 -17.32
CA LEU A 197 -14.17 -9.81 -16.85
C LEU A 197 -14.66 -10.75 -17.95
N TYR A 198 -14.68 -10.30 -19.21
CA TYR A 198 -15.09 -11.12 -20.34
C TYR A 198 -14.39 -12.50 -20.33
N PRO A 199 -15.12 -13.61 -20.53
CA PRO A 199 -16.52 -13.71 -20.97
C PRO A 199 -17.59 -13.75 -19.85
N LEU A 200 -17.25 -13.40 -18.61
CA LEU A 200 -18.23 -13.41 -17.50
C LEU A 200 -19.25 -12.27 -17.64
N GLU A 201 -20.52 -12.58 -17.40
CA GLU A 201 -21.61 -11.61 -17.35
C GLU A 201 -21.58 -10.88 -16.01
N VAL A 202 -21.43 -9.56 -16.01
CA VAL A 202 -21.38 -8.77 -14.77
C VAL A 202 -22.80 -8.48 -14.29
N LEU A 203 -23.16 -9.03 -13.12
CA LEU A 203 -24.47 -8.83 -12.50
C LEU A 203 -24.51 -7.53 -11.70
N GLU A 204 -23.51 -7.31 -10.85
CA GLU A 204 -23.45 -6.12 -10.00
C GLU A 204 -21.99 -5.74 -9.69
N SER A 205 -21.73 -4.44 -9.51
CA SER A 205 -20.44 -3.94 -9.01
C SER A 205 -20.68 -2.82 -8.02
N GLN A 206 -20.10 -2.96 -6.82
CA GLN A 206 -20.20 -1.98 -5.74
C GLN A 206 -18.83 -1.69 -5.15
N ASN A 207 -18.61 -0.43 -4.74
CA ASN A 207 -17.46 -0.04 -3.93
C ASN A 207 -17.87 0.00 -2.46
N SER A 208 -17.09 -0.62 -1.60
CA SER A 208 -17.18 -0.51 -0.13
C SER A 208 -16.04 0.38 0.40
N TYR A 209 -16.02 0.60 1.72
CA TYR A 209 -14.89 1.25 2.39
C TYR A 209 -13.59 0.45 2.31
N TYR A 210 -13.68 -0.86 2.03
CA TYR A 210 -12.57 -1.80 2.07
C TYR A 210 -12.07 -2.21 0.68
N GLY A 211 -12.91 -2.14 -0.35
CA GLY A 211 -12.55 -2.56 -1.69
C GLY A 211 -13.70 -2.47 -2.70
N ASN A 212 -13.45 -2.98 -3.91
CA ASN A 212 -14.47 -3.13 -4.94
C ASN A 212 -14.91 -4.60 -5.00
N ILE A 213 -16.23 -4.81 -4.95
CA ILE A 213 -16.84 -6.14 -5.09
C ILE A 213 -17.57 -6.20 -6.42
N ILE A 214 -17.28 -7.22 -7.22
CA ILE A 214 -17.98 -7.50 -8.48
C ILE A 214 -18.61 -8.89 -8.40
N VAL A 215 -19.90 -8.97 -8.68
CA VAL A 215 -20.63 -10.22 -8.85
C VAL A 215 -20.73 -10.50 -10.34
N ALA A 216 -20.16 -11.61 -10.79
CA ALA A 216 -20.24 -12.01 -12.18
C ALA A 216 -20.70 -13.46 -12.32
N LYS A 217 -21.45 -13.74 -13.39
CA LYS A 217 -22.00 -15.03 -13.72
C LYS A 217 -21.23 -15.63 -14.89
N GLY A 218 -20.83 -16.89 -14.74
CA GLY A 218 -20.25 -17.71 -15.79
C GLY A 218 -20.95 -19.05 -15.85
N HIS A 219 -21.58 -19.38 -16.98
CA HIS A 219 -22.38 -20.60 -17.13
C HIS A 219 -23.39 -20.79 -15.98
N LYS A 220 -23.20 -21.83 -15.14
CA LYS A 220 -24.04 -22.18 -13.98
C LYS A 220 -23.46 -21.71 -12.64
N GLN A 221 -22.47 -20.82 -12.66
CA GLN A 221 -21.76 -20.36 -11.46
C GLN A 221 -21.85 -18.83 -11.33
N ILE A 222 -21.90 -18.39 -10.08
CA ILE A 222 -21.76 -16.99 -9.69
C ILE A 222 -20.46 -16.86 -8.90
N THR A 223 -19.60 -15.96 -9.35
CA THR A 223 -18.30 -15.65 -8.75
C THR A 223 -18.32 -14.24 -8.18
N PHE A 224 -17.96 -14.12 -6.92
CA PHE A 224 -17.75 -12.85 -6.23
C PHE A 224 -16.26 -12.52 -6.28
N PHE A 225 -15.94 -11.41 -6.91
CA PHE A 225 -14.59 -10.87 -7.01
C PHE A 225 -14.39 -9.77 -5.99
N TYR A 226 -13.35 -9.88 -5.17
CA TYR A 226 -12.91 -8.82 -4.27
C TYR A 226 -11.62 -8.20 -4.82
N ASN A 227 -11.64 -6.92 -5.16
CA ASN A 227 -10.54 -6.21 -5.85
C ASN A 227 -10.03 -6.92 -7.12
N GLY A 228 -10.92 -7.63 -7.81
CA GLY A 228 -10.61 -8.39 -9.02
C GLY A 228 -9.98 -9.77 -8.78
N ILE A 229 -9.89 -10.23 -7.52
CA ILE A 229 -9.49 -11.59 -7.17
C ILE A 229 -10.78 -12.39 -6.88
N PRO A 230 -10.98 -13.57 -7.48
CA PRO A 230 -12.14 -14.40 -7.15
C PRO A 230 -12.00 -14.91 -5.70
N THR A 231 -13.01 -14.63 -4.88
CA THR A 231 -13.00 -14.98 -3.44
C THR A 231 -14.04 -16.04 -3.13
N ILE A 232 -15.23 -15.98 -3.74
CA ILE A 232 -16.31 -16.92 -3.52
C ILE A 232 -16.86 -17.38 -4.87
N VAL A 233 -17.02 -18.69 -5.06
CA VAL A 233 -17.64 -19.30 -6.24
C VAL A 233 -18.80 -20.17 -5.77
N THR A 234 -19.99 -19.92 -6.31
CA THR A 234 -21.21 -20.65 -5.94
C THR A 234 -21.97 -21.13 -7.18
N PRO A 235 -22.77 -22.22 -7.08
CA PRO A 235 -22.95 -23.10 -5.92
C PRO A 235 -21.87 -24.18 -5.77
N TYR A 236 -20.91 -24.25 -6.70
CA TYR A 236 -19.85 -25.25 -6.72
C TYR A 236 -18.51 -24.63 -6.30
N PRO A 237 -18.20 -24.60 -4.99
CA PRO A 237 -16.90 -24.11 -4.53
C PRO A 237 -15.78 -25.11 -4.86
N ASP A 238 -14.54 -24.75 -4.53
CA ASP A 238 -13.43 -25.71 -4.47
C ASP A 238 -13.70 -26.72 -3.35
N TYR A 239 -14.41 -27.80 -3.69
CA TYR A 239 -14.80 -28.85 -2.74
C TYR A 239 -13.60 -29.47 -2.05
N THR A 240 -12.46 -29.60 -2.74
CA THR A 240 -11.24 -30.16 -2.17
C THR A 240 -10.73 -29.26 -1.06
N PHE A 241 -10.52 -27.98 -1.35
CA PHE A 241 -10.04 -27.04 -0.35
C PHE A 241 -11.04 -26.87 0.81
N VAL A 242 -12.32 -26.69 0.50
CA VAL A 242 -13.37 -26.46 1.49
C VAL A 242 -13.56 -27.65 2.42
N GLU A 243 -13.59 -28.89 1.90
CA GLU A 243 -13.73 -30.07 2.76
C GLU A 243 -12.49 -30.30 3.61
N GLU A 244 -11.28 -30.17 3.05
CA GLU A 244 -10.06 -30.35 3.83
C GLU A 244 -9.93 -29.31 4.94
N PHE A 245 -9.97 -28.02 4.58
CA PHE A 245 -9.77 -26.93 5.53
C PHE A 245 -10.90 -26.86 6.56
N GLY A 246 -12.15 -27.07 6.12
CA GLY A 246 -13.32 -27.05 6.98
C GLY A 246 -13.39 -28.21 7.95
N ASN A 247 -13.05 -29.43 7.53
CA ASN A 247 -13.24 -30.60 8.38
C ASN A 247 -12.03 -30.94 9.24
N PHE A 248 -10.79 -30.82 8.75
CA PHE A 248 -9.64 -31.38 9.49
C PHE A 248 -9.49 -30.80 10.89
N ALA A 249 -9.62 -29.48 11.06
CA ALA A 249 -9.53 -28.86 12.38
C ALA A 249 -10.65 -29.34 13.33
N LEU A 250 -11.88 -29.43 12.82
CA LEU A 250 -13.04 -29.88 13.56
C LEU A 250 -12.97 -31.37 13.91
N LEU A 251 -12.36 -32.19 13.06
CA LEU A 251 -12.10 -33.62 13.30
C LEU A 251 -10.89 -33.86 14.24
N PHE A 252 -9.94 -32.93 14.34
CA PHE A 252 -8.90 -33.06 15.37
C PHE A 252 -9.45 -32.77 16.77
N HIS A 253 -10.42 -31.86 16.88
CA HIS A 253 -11.07 -31.57 18.15
C HIS A 253 -12.08 -32.67 18.51
N PRO A 254 -12.12 -33.18 19.76
CA PRO A 254 -13.01 -34.29 20.13
C PRO A 254 -14.50 -33.92 20.10
N GLN A 255 -14.85 -32.67 20.40
CA GLN A 255 -16.24 -32.19 20.37
C GLN A 255 -16.31 -30.68 20.08
N PRO A 256 -16.18 -30.23 18.82
CA PRO A 256 -16.18 -28.79 18.50
C PRO A 256 -17.59 -28.20 18.64
N ARG A 257 -17.82 -27.35 19.65
CA ARG A 257 -19.11 -26.70 19.91
C ARG A 257 -19.12 -25.23 19.54
N GLU A 258 -18.08 -24.50 19.91
CA GLU A 258 -17.92 -23.06 19.64
C GLU A 258 -16.84 -22.87 18.57
N VAL A 259 -17.23 -22.38 17.39
CA VAL A 259 -16.32 -22.20 16.24
C VAL A 259 -16.27 -20.74 15.84
N LEU A 260 -15.06 -20.23 15.60
CA LEU A 260 -14.83 -18.92 15.00
C LEU A 260 -14.26 -19.09 13.59
N ILE A 261 -14.85 -18.41 12.62
CA ILE A 261 -14.33 -18.34 11.24
C ILE A 261 -13.97 -16.90 10.94
N ILE A 262 -12.71 -16.64 10.63
CA ILE A 262 -12.19 -15.29 10.33
C ILE A 262 -11.91 -15.19 8.82
N GLY A 263 -12.78 -14.47 8.11
CA GLY A 263 -12.75 -14.34 6.65
C GLY A 263 -12.99 -15.67 5.92
N GLY A 264 -13.34 -15.60 4.63
CA GLY A 264 -13.42 -16.77 3.76
C GLY A 264 -14.41 -17.87 4.19
N GLY A 265 -15.41 -17.51 5.01
CA GLY A 265 -16.38 -18.45 5.57
C GLY A 265 -17.52 -18.81 4.62
N ALA A 266 -18.13 -17.80 4.00
CA ALA A 266 -19.25 -17.99 3.07
C ALA A 266 -18.79 -18.63 1.76
N GLY A 267 -19.62 -19.51 1.21
CA GLY A 267 -19.33 -20.25 -0.02
C GLY A 267 -18.87 -21.68 0.18
N GLY A 268 -19.06 -22.27 1.37
CA GLY A 268 -18.87 -23.69 1.61
C GLY A 268 -18.21 -24.02 2.95
N LEU A 269 -17.37 -23.14 3.50
CA LEU A 269 -16.63 -23.43 4.74
C LEU A 269 -17.56 -23.48 5.96
N ILE A 270 -18.49 -22.52 6.06
CA ILE A 270 -19.54 -22.53 7.09
C ILE A 270 -20.40 -23.79 6.94
N LEU A 271 -20.75 -24.18 5.71
CA LEU A 271 -21.55 -25.38 5.46
C LEU A 271 -20.83 -26.64 5.97
N GLN A 272 -19.51 -26.76 5.77
CA GLN A 272 -18.75 -27.87 6.33
C GLN A 272 -18.76 -27.85 7.86
N ALA A 273 -18.55 -26.68 8.47
CA ALA A 273 -18.60 -26.56 9.93
C ALA A 273 -19.97 -26.94 10.52
N LEU A 274 -21.06 -26.57 9.85
CA LEU A 274 -22.43 -26.92 10.25
C LEU A 274 -22.75 -28.42 10.21
N ARG A 275 -21.95 -29.23 9.51
CA ARG A 275 -22.06 -30.71 9.49
C ARG A 275 -21.54 -31.35 10.77
N HIS A 276 -20.77 -30.63 11.59
CA HIS A 276 -20.31 -31.10 12.90
C HIS A 276 -21.34 -30.77 13.98
N SER A 277 -21.14 -31.31 15.18
CA SER A 277 -21.96 -31.05 16.37
C SER A 277 -21.71 -29.66 16.98
N VAL A 278 -21.56 -28.65 16.12
CA VAL A 278 -21.39 -27.24 16.48
C VAL A 278 -22.69 -26.68 17.07
N LYS A 279 -22.55 -25.92 18.15
CA LYS A 279 -23.64 -25.17 18.77
C LYS A 279 -23.70 -23.74 18.24
N ARG A 280 -22.53 -23.16 17.95
CA ARG A 280 -22.40 -21.78 17.49
C ARG A 280 -21.22 -21.64 16.55
N ILE A 281 -21.44 -20.90 15.47
CA ILE A 281 -20.40 -20.42 14.57
C ILE A 281 -20.45 -18.90 14.60
N ASP A 282 -19.40 -18.25 15.09
CA ASP A 282 -19.19 -16.82 14.84
C ASP A 282 -18.41 -16.68 13.52
N TYR A 283 -19.02 -16.06 12.52
CA TYR A 283 -18.37 -15.74 11.25
C TYR A 283 -18.05 -14.26 11.21
N VAL A 284 -16.76 -13.93 11.21
CA VAL A 284 -16.25 -12.56 11.16
C VAL A 284 -15.84 -12.25 9.72
N GLU A 285 -16.53 -11.28 9.13
CA GLU A 285 -16.23 -10.78 7.79
C GLU A 285 -15.98 -9.28 7.84
N LEU A 286 -14.96 -8.78 7.15
CA LEU A 286 -14.61 -7.37 7.23
C LEU A 286 -15.65 -6.48 6.53
N ASP A 287 -16.10 -6.92 5.35
CA ASP A 287 -16.90 -6.09 4.45
C ASP A 287 -18.40 -6.44 4.50
N PRO A 288 -19.26 -5.58 5.10
CA PRO A 288 -20.70 -5.82 5.12
C PRO A 288 -21.32 -5.83 3.71
N THR A 289 -20.71 -5.16 2.74
CA THR A 289 -21.19 -5.16 1.36
C THR A 289 -21.09 -6.56 0.73
N LEU A 290 -20.08 -7.35 1.09
CA LEU A 290 -19.96 -8.74 0.63
C LEU A 290 -21.13 -9.59 1.11
N ILE A 291 -21.47 -9.50 2.41
CA ILE A 291 -22.60 -10.23 3.01
C ILE A 291 -23.93 -9.82 2.36
N ASN A 292 -24.12 -8.52 2.12
CA ASN A 292 -25.32 -8.02 1.45
C ASN A 292 -25.46 -8.55 0.01
N LEU A 293 -24.36 -8.58 -0.75
CA LEU A 293 -24.33 -9.13 -2.09
C LEU A 293 -24.58 -10.64 -2.11
N LEU A 294 -24.04 -11.39 -1.15
CA LEU A 294 -24.32 -12.83 -1.00
C LEU A 294 -25.80 -13.12 -0.70
N LYS A 295 -26.48 -12.25 0.05
CA LYS A 295 -27.93 -12.33 0.31
C LYS A 295 -28.76 -11.95 -0.91
N ARG A 296 -28.28 -11.01 -1.74
CA ARG A 296 -28.96 -10.58 -2.99
C ARG A 296 -28.81 -11.57 -4.13
N PHE A 297 -27.66 -12.24 -4.22
CA PHE A 297 -27.38 -13.30 -5.19
C PHE A 297 -27.16 -14.64 -4.47
N PRO A 298 -28.21 -15.18 -3.83
CA PRO A 298 -28.08 -16.39 -3.03
C PRO A 298 -27.86 -17.62 -3.92
N SER A 299 -27.11 -18.56 -3.37
CA SER A 299 -27.05 -19.95 -3.84
C SER A 299 -27.64 -20.87 -2.78
N GLN A 300 -27.88 -22.14 -3.09
CA GLN A 300 -28.33 -23.11 -2.07
C GLN A 300 -27.33 -23.19 -0.89
N VAL A 301 -26.03 -23.16 -1.18
CA VAL A 301 -24.95 -23.20 -0.17
C VAL A 301 -25.02 -21.95 0.71
N THR A 302 -24.92 -20.76 0.12
CA THR A 302 -24.87 -19.51 0.89
C THR A 302 -26.19 -19.20 1.60
N SER A 303 -27.33 -19.63 1.04
CA SER A 303 -28.63 -19.51 1.74
C SER A 303 -28.70 -20.37 2.99
N HIS A 304 -28.18 -21.60 2.91
CA HIS A 304 -28.12 -22.48 4.08
C HIS A 304 -27.15 -21.95 5.13
N GLU A 305 -25.97 -21.48 4.71
CA GLU A 305 -24.95 -20.92 5.61
C GLU A 305 -25.43 -19.66 6.34
N LEU A 306 -25.97 -18.69 5.62
CA LEU A 306 -26.26 -17.37 6.18
C LEU A 306 -27.59 -17.29 6.94
N ASN A 307 -28.46 -18.30 6.81
CA ASN A 307 -29.76 -18.35 7.50
C ASN A 307 -29.83 -19.41 8.62
N ASP A 308 -28.80 -20.24 8.82
CA ASP A 308 -28.78 -21.20 9.93
C ASP A 308 -28.67 -20.46 11.27
N SER A 309 -29.57 -20.76 12.21
CA SER A 309 -29.64 -20.13 13.54
C SER A 309 -28.36 -20.24 14.38
N ARG A 310 -27.47 -21.19 14.06
CA ARG A 310 -26.19 -21.37 14.74
C ARG A 310 -25.13 -20.36 14.25
N VAL A 311 -25.33 -19.75 13.08
CA VAL A 311 -24.36 -18.84 12.44
C VAL A 311 -24.64 -17.40 12.83
N HIS A 312 -23.63 -16.76 13.42
CA HIS A 312 -23.68 -15.36 13.86
C HIS A 312 -22.65 -14.56 13.08
N ILE A 313 -23.11 -13.65 12.24
CA ILE A 313 -22.25 -12.86 11.36
C ILE A 313 -21.86 -11.56 12.07
N ALA A 314 -20.56 -11.31 12.21
CA ALA A 314 -20.02 -10.06 12.71
C ALA A 314 -19.28 -9.35 11.57
N THR A 315 -19.77 -8.17 11.16
CA THR A 315 -19.15 -7.37 10.09
C THR A 315 -18.09 -6.43 10.68
N THR A 316 -16.89 -6.95 10.96
CA THR A 316 -15.78 -6.22 11.60
C THR A 316 -14.42 -6.86 11.28
N ASP A 317 -13.31 -6.20 11.64
CA ASP A 317 -11.96 -6.77 11.50
C ASP A 317 -11.76 -7.95 12.47
N GLY A 318 -11.17 -9.06 11.98
CA GLY A 318 -10.99 -10.28 12.77
C GLY A 318 -10.09 -10.13 13.99
N ILE A 319 -9.07 -9.28 13.88
CA ILE A 319 -8.16 -8.98 15.00
C ILE A 319 -8.88 -8.10 16.02
N TYR A 320 -9.63 -7.10 15.56
CA TYR A 320 -10.47 -6.28 16.41
C TYR A 320 -11.50 -7.13 17.16
N PHE A 321 -12.19 -8.05 16.48
CA PHE A 321 -13.15 -8.97 17.09
C PHE A 321 -12.51 -9.80 18.20
N LEU A 322 -11.36 -10.44 17.94
CA LEU A 322 -10.64 -11.25 18.93
C LEU A 322 -10.18 -10.45 20.15
N LYS A 323 -9.81 -9.17 19.98
CA LYS A 323 -9.45 -8.29 21.09
C LYS A 323 -10.64 -8.03 22.03
N HIS A 324 -11.84 -7.88 21.49
CA HIS A 324 -13.02 -7.40 22.23
C HIS A 324 -14.02 -8.49 22.63
N THR A 325 -14.01 -9.66 21.98
CA THR A 325 -14.88 -10.77 22.38
C THR A 325 -14.46 -11.35 23.73
N ALA A 326 -15.42 -11.70 24.58
CA ALA A 326 -15.17 -12.45 25.82
C ALA A 326 -15.29 -13.98 25.63
N ARG A 327 -15.67 -14.44 24.43
CA ARG A 327 -15.89 -15.86 24.14
C ARG A 327 -14.57 -16.61 23.97
N TYR A 328 -14.64 -17.90 24.28
CA TYR A 328 -13.61 -18.89 23.97
C TYR A 328 -14.13 -19.84 22.90
N TYR A 329 -13.23 -20.26 22.01
CA TYR A 329 -13.57 -21.10 20.86
C TYR A 329 -12.81 -22.43 20.92
N ASP A 330 -13.51 -23.52 20.60
CA ASP A 330 -12.91 -24.84 20.46
C ASP A 330 -12.08 -24.91 19.18
N VAL A 331 -12.55 -24.26 18.10
CA VAL A 331 -11.85 -24.20 16.83
C VAL A 331 -11.90 -22.80 16.26
N ILE A 332 -10.75 -22.27 15.86
CA ILE A 332 -10.63 -21.01 15.13
C ILE A 332 -10.06 -21.29 13.74
N LEU A 333 -10.89 -21.09 12.71
CA LEU A 333 -10.51 -21.21 11.30
C LEU A 333 -10.15 -19.82 10.76
N VAL A 334 -8.90 -19.65 10.34
CA VAL A 334 -8.43 -18.41 9.71
C VAL A 334 -8.48 -18.59 8.20
N GLY A 335 -9.59 -18.17 7.60
CA GLY A 335 -9.88 -18.25 6.16
C GLY A 335 -9.21 -17.15 5.33
N MET A 336 -8.16 -16.51 5.86
CA MET A 336 -7.49 -15.39 5.21
C MET A 336 -6.49 -15.88 4.15
N PRO A 337 -6.39 -15.21 2.99
CA PRO A 337 -5.35 -15.52 2.00
C PRO A 337 -3.95 -15.32 2.58
N TYR A 338 -2.97 -16.04 2.02
CA TYR A 338 -1.55 -15.91 2.40
C TYR A 338 -1.05 -14.45 2.29
N PRO A 339 -0.02 -14.05 3.06
CA PRO A 339 0.34 -12.64 3.22
C PRO A 339 1.06 -12.07 1.98
N SER A 340 0.27 -11.69 0.98
CA SER A 340 0.70 -10.96 -0.22
C SER A 340 0.79 -9.45 -0.01
N GLU A 341 0.10 -8.95 1.01
CA GLU A 341 0.06 -7.55 1.38
C GLU A 341 0.22 -7.36 2.88
N LEU A 342 0.58 -6.14 3.28
CA LEU A 342 0.84 -5.77 4.66
C LEU A 342 -0.39 -5.94 5.58
N MET A 343 -1.61 -5.76 5.05
CA MET A 343 -2.86 -6.01 5.78
C MET A 343 -3.02 -7.47 6.16
N LEU A 344 -2.87 -8.37 5.19
CA LEU A 344 -3.02 -9.81 5.37
C LEU A 344 -1.92 -10.38 6.27
N ASN A 345 -0.72 -9.80 6.22
CA ASN A 345 0.38 -10.22 7.09
C ASN A 345 0.01 -10.31 8.56
N ARG A 346 -0.80 -9.38 9.07
CA ARG A 346 -1.24 -9.32 10.47
C ARG A 346 -1.94 -10.60 10.95
N TYR A 347 -2.47 -11.43 10.04
CA TYR A 347 -3.12 -12.71 10.39
C TYR A 347 -2.14 -13.90 10.45
N PHE A 348 -0.85 -13.67 10.18
CA PHE A 348 0.19 -14.71 10.14
C PHE A 348 1.42 -14.34 10.98
N THR A 349 1.23 -13.56 12.04
CA THR A 349 2.30 -13.10 12.94
C THR A 349 2.25 -13.79 14.29
N GLN A 350 3.39 -13.77 14.99
CA GLN A 350 3.47 -14.22 16.38
C GLN A 350 2.47 -13.46 17.26
N ASP A 351 2.30 -12.16 17.03
CA ASP A 351 1.37 -11.28 17.74
C ASP A 351 -0.08 -11.77 17.60
N PHE A 352 -0.51 -12.06 16.38
CA PHE A 352 -1.84 -12.60 16.11
C PHE A 352 -2.06 -13.99 16.70
N PHE A 353 -1.10 -14.91 16.55
CA PHE A 353 -1.23 -16.23 17.15
C PHE A 353 -1.32 -16.14 18.69
N THR A 354 -0.61 -15.19 19.31
CA THR A 354 -0.69 -14.93 20.76
C THR A 354 -2.10 -14.45 21.14
N LEU A 355 -2.70 -13.57 20.33
CA LEU A 355 -4.07 -13.13 20.52
C LEU A 355 -5.08 -14.29 20.38
N VAL A 356 -4.92 -15.12 19.36
CA VAL A 356 -5.75 -16.32 19.14
C VAL A 356 -5.65 -17.26 20.33
N LYS A 357 -4.45 -17.55 20.82
CA LYS A 357 -4.24 -18.43 21.98
C LYS A 357 -5.03 -17.98 23.21
N LYS A 358 -5.16 -16.67 23.44
CA LYS A 358 -5.97 -16.12 24.56
C LYS A 358 -7.48 -16.33 24.41
N ARG A 359 -7.96 -16.70 23.21
CA ARG A 359 -9.38 -16.93 22.88
C ARG A 359 -9.68 -18.39 22.53
N LEU A 360 -8.71 -19.28 22.65
CA LEU A 360 -8.95 -20.72 22.51
C LEU A 360 -9.41 -21.30 23.85
N ALA A 361 -10.42 -22.17 23.78
CA ALA A 361 -10.84 -23.02 24.89
C ALA A 361 -9.73 -24.06 25.20
N PRO A 362 -9.79 -24.76 26.35
CA PRO A 362 -8.93 -25.91 26.60
C PRO A 362 -9.06 -26.94 25.45
N GLN A 363 -7.93 -27.48 24.98
CA GLN A 363 -7.84 -28.34 23.78
C GLN A 363 -8.20 -27.64 22.46
N GLY A 364 -8.39 -26.32 22.48
CA GLY A 364 -8.76 -25.55 21.31
C GLY A 364 -7.70 -25.61 20.21
N ILE A 365 -8.14 -25.50 18.96
CA ILE A 365 -7.30 -25.63 17.77
C ILE A 365 -7.44 -24.38 16.90
N ILE A 366 -6.31 -23.74 16.55
CA ILE A 366 -6.26 -22.80 15.43
C ILE A 366 -5.92 -23.56 14.15
N SER A 367 -6.58 -23.22 13.04
CA SER A 367 -6.27 -23.71 11.69
C SER A 367 -6.11 -22.57 10.69
N PHE A 368 -5.08 -22.64 9.85
CA PHE A 368 -4.88 -21.74 8.70
C PHE A 368 -4.18 -22.49 7.57
N PHE A 369 -4.07 -21.87 6.40
CA PHE A 369 -3.45 -22.48 5.23
C PHE A 369 -2.42 -21.56 4.57
N LEU A 370 -1.44 -22.15 3.91
CA LEU A 370 -0.46 -21.45 3.07
C LEU A 370 -0.29 -22.19 1.74
N PRO A 371 0.15 -21.52 0.67
CA PRO A 371 0.51 -22.20 -0.56
C PRO A 371 1.59 -23.26 -0.28
N GLY A 372 1.40 -24.44 -0.87
CA GLY A 372 2.27 -25.59 -0.74
C GLY A 372 2.65 -26.18 -2.10
N SER A 373 3.22 -27.38 -2.06
CA SER A 373 3.51 -28.17 -3.24
C SER A 373 3.50 -29.64 -2.84
N THR A 374 3.02 -30.49 -3.72
CA THR A 374 3.05 -31.96 -3.57
C THR A 374 4.36 -32.57 -4.07
N THR A 375 5.18 -31.82 -4.81
CA THR A 375 6.39 -32.34 -5.47
C THR A 375 7.66 -31.67 -4.98
N TYR A 376 7.70 -30.33 -4.94
CA TYR A 376 8.92 -29.61 -4.61
C TYR A 376 8.64 -28.22 -4.03
N MET A 377 9.13 -27.96 -2.82
CA MET A 377 9.14 -26.62 -2.24
C MET A 377 10.47 -25.91 -2.51
N GLY A 378 10.45 -24.95 -3.42
CA GLY A 378 11.59 -24.06 -3.66
C GLY A 378 11.93 -23.18 -2.44
N PRO A 379 13.13 -22.57 -2.39
CA PRO A 379 13.57 -21.79 -1.23
C PRO A 379 12.60 -20.68 -0.81
N GLU A 380 11.96 -20.00 -1.76
CA GLU A 380 10.99 -18.92 -1.49
C GLU A 380 9.76 -19.43 -0.75
N LEU A 381 9.13 -20.48 -1.30
CA LEU A 381 7.92 -21.08 -0.74
C LEU A 381 8.21 -21.75 0.60
N ARG A 382 9.35 -22.43 0.70
CA ARG A 382 9.87 -23.00 1.94
C ARG A 382 10.02 -21.92 3.01
N ASP A 383 10.75 -20.85 2.73
CA ASP A 383 11.03 -19.82 3.73
C ASP A 383 9.76 -19.04 4.15
N LEU A 384 8.80 -18.86 3.23
CA LEU A 384 7.47 -18.32 3.56
C LEU A 384 6.75 -19.24 4.57
N ASN A 385 6.63 -20.53 4.25
CA ASN A 385 5.96 -21.52 5.09
C ASN A 385 6.63 -21.64 6.47
N PHE A 386 7.96 -21.78 6.51
CA PHE A 386 8.70 -21.93 7.75
C PHE A 386 8.77 -20.64 8.58
N GLY A 387 8.80 -19.45 7.96
CA GLY A 387 8.77 -18.17 8.69
C GLY A 387 7.47 -17.98 9.49
N ILE A 388 6.33 -18.40 8.93
CA ILE A 388 5.03 -18.37 9.59
C ILE A 388 4.91 -19.53 10.59
N LEU A 389 5.39 -20.74 10.24
CA LEU A 389 5.43 -21.87 11.17
C LEU A 389 6.27 -21.57 12.41
N ASN A 390 7.38 -20.85 12.27
CA ASN A 390 8.20 -20.43 13.42
C ASN A 390 7.44 -19.44 14.31
N ALA A 391 6.62 -18.55 13.74
CA ALA A 391 5.73 -17.69 14.51
C ALA A 391 4.67 -18.50 15.27
N LEU A 392 4.09 -19.52 14.66
CA LEU A 392 3.16 -20.44 15.31
C LEU A 392 3.83 -21.20 16.47
N ARG A 393 5.03 -21.74 16.24
CA ARG A 393 5.84 -22.48 17.23
C ARG A 393 6.27 -21.64 18.44
N LYS A 394 6.35 -20.31 18.29
CA LYS A 394 6.63 -19.42 19.43
C LYS A 394 5.45 -19.27 20.38
N VAL A 395 4.25 -19.70 19.98
CA VAL A 395 3.01 -19.50 20.73
C VAL A 395 2.39 -20.81 21.20
N PHE A 396 2.27 -21.78 20.29
CA PHE A 396 1.68 -23.09 20.57
C PHE A 396 2.75 -24.13 20.81
N PHE A 397 2.54 -25.03 21.77
CA PHE A 397 3.50 -26.10 22.06
C PHE A 397 3.37 -27.26 21.05
N TYR A 398 2.15 -27.65 20.71
CA TYR A 398 1.88 -28.68 19.71
C TYR A 398 1.44 -28.04 18.40
N GLN A 399 2.08 -28.47 17.31
CA GLN A 399 1.66 -28.08 15.96
C GLN A 399 1.56 -29.31 15.06
N ARG A 400 0.63 -29.28 14.12
CA ARG A 400 0.53 -30.28 13.06
C ARG A 400 0.44 -29.60 11.71
N ILE A 401 1.03 -30.22 10.69
CA ILE A 401 0.97 -29.76 9.30
C ILE A 401 0.42 -30.90 8.45
N ILE A 402 -0.48 -30.59 7.53
CA ILE A 402 -0.93 -31.50 6.47
C ILE A 402 -0.42 -30.92 5.14
N PRO A 403 0.70 -31.42 4.59
CA PRO A 403 1.34 -30.84 3.40
C PRO A 403 0.61 -31.20 2.11
N GLY A 404 0.30 -30.23 1.24
CA GLY A 404 -0.35 -30.44 -0.07
C GLY A 404 -0.21 -29.23 -0.99
N ASP A 405 -1.13 -29.09 -1.95
CA ASP A 405 -1.20 -27.87 -2.79
C ASP A 405 -1.46 -26.62 -1.94
N TYR A 406 -2.28 -26.80 -0.91
CA TYR A 406 -2.25 -25.97 0.29
C TYR A 406 -1.72 -26.81 1.46
N ASN A 407 -0.75 -26.23 2.17
CA ASN A 407 -0.30 -26.75 3.45
C ASN A 407 -1.27 -26.24 4.52
N LEU A 408 -1.90 -27.16 5.25
CA LEU A 408 -2.79 -26.82 6.36
C LEU A 408 -2.00 -26.89 7.67
N TYR A 409 -2.15 -25.87 8.49
CA TYR A 409 -1.42 -25.70 9.74
C TYR A 409 -2.38 -25.70 10.91
N PHE A 410 -2.03 -26.47 11.94
CA PHE A 410 -2.80 -26.57 13.17
C PHE A 410 -1.90 -26.22 14.36
N GLY A 411 -2.43 -25.44 15.30
CA GLY A 411 -1.77 -25.12 16.57
C GLY A 411 -2.69 -25.41 17.75
N SER A 412 -2.15 -26.02 18.80
CA SER A 412 -2.87 -26.28 20.05
C SER A 412 -1.91 -26.38 21.24
N ASP A 413 -2.45 -26.26 22.44
CA ASP A 413 -1.77 -26.63 23.68
C ASP A 413 -2.05 -28.09 24.08
N SER A 414 -2.80 -28.83 23.25
CA SER A 414 -3.02 -30.27 23.38
C SER A 414 -2.34 -31.05 22.25
N PRO A 415 -1.85 -32.28 22.52
CA PRO A 415 -1.13 -33.07 21.53
C PRO A 415 -2.03 -33.54 20.39
N PHE A 416 -1.47 -33.57 19.18
CA PHE A 416 -2.11 -34.20 18.02
C PHE A 416 -1.70 -35.68 17.92
N VAL A 417 -2.63 -36.53 17.52
CA VAL A 417 -2.34 -37.95 17.25
C VAL A 417 -1.39 -38.09 16.06
N GLU A 418 -0.37 -38.93 16.17
CA GLU A 418 0.69 -39.09 15.17
C GLU A 418 0.16 -39.59 13.82
N ASN A 419 -0.64 -40.66 13.84
CA ASN A 419 -1.31 -41.27 12.69
C ASN A 419 -2.83 -41.08 12.78
N PRO A 420 -3.36 -39.93 12.35
CA PRO A 420 -4.75 -39.55 12.62
C PRO A 420 -5.76 -40.14 11.64
N ALA A 421 -5.35 -40.76 10.53
CA ALA A 421 -6.28 -41.20 9.48
C ALA A 421 -7.45 -42.05 10.01
N ASP A 422 -7.14 -43.07 10.81
CA ASP A 422 -8.18 -43.94 11.40
C ASP A 422 -9.01 -43.22 12.47
N LEU A 423 -8.40 -42.32 13.24
CA LEU A 423 -9.12 -41.49 14.21
C LEU A 423 -10.14 -40.58 13.51
N LEU A 424 -9.72 -39.84 12.50
CA LEU A 424 -10.59 -38.91 11.78
C LEU A 424 -11.68 -39.68 11.04
N ASN A 425 -11.38 -40.84 10.45
CA ASN A 425 -12.38 -41.70 9.84
C ASN A 425 -13.44 -42.17 10.85
N ARG A 426 -13.01 -42.62 12.05
CA ARG A 426 -13.95 -42.97 13.13
C ARG A 426 -14.83 -41.80 13.53
N GLN A 427 -14.26 -40.59 13.62
CA GLN A 427 -15.06 -39.40 13.95
C GLN A 427 -16.05 -39.02 12.85
N ILE A 428 -15.69 -39.14 11.56
CA ILE A 428 -16.61 -38.91 10.44
C ILE A 428 -17.83 -39.84 10.56
N ILE A 429 -17.58 -41.13 10.84
CA ILE A 429 -18.64 -42.14 11.01
C ILE A 429 -19.48 -41.82 12.26
N GLN A 430 -18.85 -41.60 13.42
CA GLN A 430 -19.55 -41.33 14.69
C GLN A 430 -20.41 -40.07 14.65
N ARG A 431 -19.95 -39.03 13.94
CA ARG A 431 -20.67 -37.76 13.80
C ARG A 431 -21.61 -37.73 12.59
N ASN A 432 -21.68 -38.82 11.82
CA ASN A 432 -22.47 -38.93 10.58
C ASN A 432 -22.20 -37.77 9.60
N ILE A 433 -20.93 -37.41 9.43
CA ILE A 433 -20.53 -36.29 8.57
C ILE A 433 -20.55 -36.76 7.12
N LYS A 434 -21.38 -36.10 6.30
CA LYS A 434 -21.37 -36.31 4.85
C LYS A 434 -20.11 -35.66 4.26
N THR A 435 -19.30 -36.43 3.54
CA THR A 435 -18.08 -35.97 2.87
C THR A 435 -18.04 -36.50 1.44
N TYR A 436 -17.56 -35.71 0.49
CA TYR A 436 -17.36 -36.15 -0.89
C TYR A 436 -15.94 -36.67 -1.13
N LEU A 437 -14.95 -36.03 -0.50
CA LEU A 437 -13.53 -36.32 -0.70
C LEU A 437 -12.91 -37.12 0.44
N LEU A 438 -13.31 -36.85 1.70
CA LEU A 438 -12.68 -37.40 2.90
C LEU A 438 -13.09 -38.85 3.20
N VAL A 439 -12.89 -39.74 2.22
CA VAL A 439 -13.05 -41.19 2.36
C VAL A 439 -11.82 -41.82 3.03
N PRO A 440 -11.91 -43.04 3.61
CA PRO A 440 -10.81 -43.66 4.36
C PRO A 440 -9.47 -43.71 3.60
N GLU A 441 -9.50 -44.06 2.32
CA GLU A 441 -8.33 -44.15 1.45
C GLU A 441 -7.70 -42.77 1.22
N TYR A 442 -8.54 -41.75 1.04
CA TYR A 442 -8.08 -40.38 0.88
C TYR A 442 -7.43 -39.87 2.17
N LEU A 443 -8.03 -40.16 3.33
CA LEU A 443 -7.44 -39.80 4.63
C LEU A 443 -6.07 -40.45 4.82
N ARG A 444 -5.92 -41.74 4.49
CA ARG A 444 -4.63 -42.45 4.55
C ARG A 444 -3.60 -41.81 3.62
N TYR A 445 -3.97 -41.51 2.38
CA TYR A 445 -3.10 -40.83 1.42
C TYR A 445 -2.70 -39.42 1.88
N ARG A 446 -3.68 -38.61 2.31
CA ARG A 446 -3.51 -37.20 2.63
C ARG A 446 -2.71 -36.99 3.92
N LEU A 447 -2.89 -37.89 4.89
CA LEU A 447 -2.30 -37.83 6.23
C LEU A 447 -1.08 -38.76 6.39
N ASP A 448 -0.57 -39.32 5.30
CA ASP A 448 0.57 -40.22 5.30
C ASP A 448 1.80 -39.59 5.99
N ALA A 449 2.41 -40.32 6.91
CA ALA A 449 3.56 -39.86 7.67
C ALA A 449 4.78 -39.51 6.79
N GLN A 450 4.93 -40.14 5.62
CA GLN A 450 5.98 -39.80 4.65
C GLN A 450 5.83 -38.37 4.11
N ARG A 451 4.60 -37.87 3.91
CA ARG A 451 4.36 -36.49 3.45
C ARG A 451 4.79 -35.49 4.51
N LEU A 452 4.45 -35.76 5.77
CA LEU A 452 4.87 -34.93 6.89
C LEU A 452 6.40 -34.95 7.03
N ARG A 453 7.04 -36.13 6.95
CA ARG A 453 8.51 -36.26 6.97
C ARG A 453 9.17 -35.52 5.80
N TRP A 454 8.60 -35.61 4.60
CA TRP A 454 9.06 -34.88 3.42
C TRP A 454 9.03 -33.36 3.66
N PHE A 455 7.92 -32.83 4.18
CA PHE A 455 7.82 -31.41 4.54
C PHE A 455 8.83 -31.02 5.62
N GLN A 456 8.97 -31.83 6.67
CA GLN A 456 9.93 -31.62 7.75
C GLN A 456 11.39 -31.67 7.27
N GLY A 457 11.71 -32.45 6.24
CA GLY A 457 13.03 -32.51 5.62
C GLY A 457 13.53 -31.16 5.10
N TYR A 458 12.63 -30.22 4.81
CA TYR A 458 13.00 -28.86 4.42
C TYR A 458 13.43 -27.97 5.60
N ALA A 459 13.11 -28.34 6.84
CA ALA A 459 13.34 -27.50 8.03
C ALA A 459 14.81 -27.12 8.22
N PHE A 460 15.75 -28.03 7.93
CA PHE A 460 17.19 -27.78 8.12
C PHE A 460 17.72 -26.62 7.28
N LYS A 461 17.21 -26.47 6.04
CA LYS A 461 17.60 -25.40 5.11
C LYS A 461 16.68 -24.18 5.20
N ALA A 462 15.62 -24.25 5.99
CA ALA A 462 14.61 -23.21 6.07
C ALA A 462 15.07 -22.00 6.89
N THR A 463 14.39 -20.88 6.69
CA THR A 463 14.62 -19.69 7.48
C THR A 463 14.36 -19.91 8.98
N LYS A 464 15.21 -19.30 9.82
CA LYS A 464 15.00 -19.21 11.28
C LYS A 464 14.19 -17.98 11.68
N MET A 465 13.78 -17.16 10.72
CA MET A 465 13.03 -15.93 10.97
C MET A 465 11.64 -16.24 11.54
N VAL A 466 11.13 -15.29 12.31
CA VAL A 466 9.79 -15.32 12.92
C VAL A 466 9.02 -14.12 12.39
N ASN A 467 7.87 -14.35 11.78
CA ASN A 467 7.02 -13.27 11.28
C ASN A 467 6.33 -12.51 12.44
N ARG A 468 6.39 -11.17 12.41
CA ARG A 468 5.84 -10.28 13.46
C ARG A 468 5.13 -9.09 12.82
N ASP A 469 4.28 -8.40 13.57
CA ASP A 469 3.54 -7.25 13.04
C ASP A 469 4.48 -6.15 12.54
N LEU A 470 5.45 -5.75 13.37
CA LEU A 470 6.44 -4.71 13.03
C LEU A 470 7.60 -5.22 12.14
N GLN A 471 7.61 -6.50 11.79
CA GLN A 471 8.62 -7.12 10.94
C GLN A 471 7.95 -8.12 9.97
N PRO A 472 7.26 -7.61 8.92
CA PRO A 472 6.41 -8.39 8.02
C PRO A 472 7.21 -9.13 6.95
N LEU A 473 8.17 -9.95 7.37
CA LEU A 473 9.08 -10.69 6.48
C LEU A 473 8.35 -11.68 5.57
N ALA A 474 7.19 -12.19 6.00
CA ALA A 474 6.38 -13.07 5.15
C ALA A 474 5.94 -12.36 3.85
N VAL A 475 5.64 -11.06 3.89
CA VAL A 475 5.31 -10.26 2.69
C VAL A 475 6.49 -10.22 1.72
N PHE A 476 7.71 -10.08 2.24
CA PHE A 476 8.91 -10.11 1.41
C PHE A 476 9.12 -11.49 0.76
N LYS A 477 8.92 -12.58 1.52
CA LYS A 477 9.03 -13.94 0.98
C LYS A 477 7.94 -14.23 -0.05
N THR A 478 6.74 -13.73 0.14
CA THR A 478 5.67 -13.76 -0.87
C THR A 478 6.07 -12.99 -2.12
N LEU A 479 6.69 -11.80 -2.00
CA LEU A 479 7.20 -11.04 -3.14
C LEU A 479 8.27 -11.83 -3.92
N LEU A 480 9.18 -12.52 -3.24
CA LEU A 480 10.17 -13.40 -3.89
C LEU A 480 9.51 -14.57 -4.60
N PHE A 481 8.55 -15.24 -3.94
CA PHE A 481 7.80 -16.35 -4.53
C PHE A 481 7.05 -15.91 -5.80
N TRP A 482 6.35 -14.78 -5.72
CA TRP A 482 5.61 -14.20 -6.84
C TRP A 482 6.55 -13.78 -7.98
N SER A 483 7.67 -13.16 -7.64
CA SER A 483 8.70 -12.77 -8.63
C SER A 483 9.32 -13.99 -9.30
N LYS A 484 9.50 -15.12 -8.59
CA LYS A 484 9.98 -16.36 -9.20
C LYS A 484 8.99 -16.91 -10.24
N GLN A 485 7.70 -16.84 -9.95
CA GLN A 485 6.66 -17.36 -10.84
C GLN A 485 6.45 -16.49 -12.09
N TYR A 486 6.52 -15.16 -11.94
CA TYR A 486 6.11 -14.23 -12.99
C TYR A 486 7.19 -13.26 -13.48
N SER A 487 8.34 -13.15 -12.80
CA SER A 487 9.45 -12.25 -13.17
C SER A 487 10.83 -12.79 -12.72
N PRO A 488 11.29 -13.95 -13.23
CA PRO A 488 12.48 -14.64 -12.71
C PRO A 488 13.76 -13.78 -12.74
N TRP A 489 13.89 -12.88 -13.70
CA TRP A 489 15.04 -11.97 -13.84
C TRP A 489 15.21 -11.03 -12.63
N LEU A 490 14.11 -10.65 -11.97
CA LEU A 490 14.12 -9.75 -10.81
C LEU A 490 14.53 -10.49 -9.52
N LEU A 491 14.43 -11.82 -9.50
CA LEU A 491 14.64 -12.62 -8.30
C LEU A 491 16.05 -12.44 -7.72
N LYS A 492 17.08 -12.36 -8.57
CA LYS A 492 18.46 -12.18 -8.13
C LYS A 492 18.65 -10.83 -7.42
N LEU A 493 18.05 -9.78 -7.96
CA LEU A 493 18.07 -8.43 -7.37
C LEU A 493 17.34 -8.44 -6.02
N LEU A 494 16.11 -8.94 -5.97
CA LEU A 494 15.34 -8.96 -4.73
C LEU A 494 16.00 -9.81 -3.64
N ARG A 495 16.54 -10.99 -3.97
CA ARG A 495 17.28 -11.81 -3.00
C ARG A 495 18.52 -11.09 -2.43
N SER A 496 19.13 -10.16 -3.17
CA SER A 496 20.24 -9.36 -2.65
C SER A 496 19.80 -8.44 -1.51
N PHE A 497 18.56 -7.94 -1.56
CA PHE A 497 17.98 -7.09 -0.52
C PHE A 497 17.76 -7.82 0.79
N GLU A 498 17.50 -9.13 0.76
CA GLU A 498 17.37 -9.94 1.97
C GLU A 498 18.65 -9.93 2.83
N LYS A 499 19.82 -9.78 2.21
CA LYS A 499 21.11 -9.75 2.90
C LYS A 499 21.42 -8.39 3.54
N ILE A 500 20.65 -7.36 3.21
CA ILE A 500 20.87 -6.01 3.72
C ILE A 500 20.33 -5.94 5.14
N ASN A 501 21.24 -5.80 6.10
CA ASN A 501 20.93 -5.51 7.48
C ASN A 501 21.19 -4.02 7.79
N LEU A 502 20.74 -3.58 8.97
CA LEU A 502 20.90 -2.19 9.39
C LEU A 502 22.38 -1.76 9.44
N THR A 503 23.29 -2.63 9.85
CA THR A 503 24.72 -2.34 9.91
C THR A 503 25.32 -2.14 8.52
N GLY A 504 25.01 -3.03 7.57
CA GLY A 504 25.41 -2.90 6.17
C GLY A 504 24.87 -1.63 5.52
N LEU A 505 23.62 -1.27 5.80
CA LEU A 505 23.04 -0.01 5.34
C LEU A 505 23.75 1.21 5.96
N SER A 506 24.11 1.13 7.25
CA SER A 506 24.86 2.18 7.94
C SER A 506 26.23 2.40 7.30
N PHE A 507 26.96 1.32 6.98
CA PHE A 507 28.22 1.40 6.24
C PHE A 507 28.06 1.97 4.83
N LEU A 508 26.99 1.58 4.12
CA LEU A 508 26.69 2.12 2.79
C LEU A 508 26.42 3.63 2.85
N LEU A 509 25.60 4.09 3.80
CA LEU A 509 25.33 5.50 4.01
C LEU A 509 26.59 6.27 4.39
N LEU A 510 27.43 5.71 5.26
CA LEU A 510 28.72 6.30 5.62
C LEU A 510 29.65 6.41 4.40
N ALA A 511 29.73 5.35 3.57
CA ALA A 511 30.52 5.36 2.35
C ALA A 511 30.03 6.42 1.35
N ILE A 512 28.72 6.54 1.15
CA ILE A 512 28.11 7.58 0.30
C ILE A 512 28.46 8.97 0.86
N THR A 513 28.34 9.16 2.18
CA THR A 513 28.67 10.41 2.87
C THR A 513 30.14 10.77 2.66
N LEU A 514 31.06 9.82 2.82
CA LEU A 514 32.49 10.00 2.60
C LEU A 514 32.80 10.34 1.13
N VAL A 515 32.16 9.66 0.17
CA VAL A 515 32.32 9.96 -1.26
C VAL A 515 31.88 11.38 -1.57
N ILE A 516 30.75 11.84 -1.03
CA ILE A 516 30.28 13.22 -1.20
C ILE A 516 31.27 14.22 -0.60
N ILE A 517 31.82 13.94 0.58
CA ILE A 517 32.85 14.78 1.22
C ILE A 517 34.14 14.81 0.38
N LEU A 518 34.57 13.68 -0.18
CA LEU A 518 35.74 13.62 -1.08
C LEU A 518 35.50 14.40 -2.38
N LEU A 519 34.27 14.36 -2.91
CA LEU A 519 33.85 15.20 -4.03
C LEU A 519 33.91 16.68 -3.66
N PHE A 520 33.57 17.07 -2.42
CA PHE A 520 33.80 18.44 -1.93
C PHE A 520 35.27 18.80 -1.94
N LYS A 521 36.18 17.95 -1.45
CA LYS A 521 37.62 18.22 -1.49
C LYS A 521 38.11 18.48 -2.93
N LYS A 522 37.64 17.69 -3.90
CA LYS A 522 38.00 17.84 -5.33
C LYS A 522 37.37 19.08 -5.98
N THR A 523 36.15 19.45 -5.59
CA THR A 523 35.37 20.54 -6.20
C THR A 523 35.67 21.89 -5.54
N SER A 524 35.98 21.92 -4.25
CA SER A 524 36.38 23.10 -3.46
C SER A 524 37.62 23.76 -4.07
N SER A 525 38.59 22.97 -4.54
CA SER A 525 39.77 23.47 -5.25
C SER A 525 39.46 24.25 -6.55
N LYS A 526 38.26 24.09 -7.14
CA LYS A 526 37.87 24.76 -8.39
C LYS A 526 36.76 25.80 -8.21
N ASN A 527 35.78 25.54 -7.35
CA ASN A 527 34.67 26.46 -7.08
C ASN A 527 34.04 26.18 -5.70
N PRO A 528 34.43 26.91 -4.63
CA PRO A 528 33.96 26.69 -3.26
C PRO A 528 32.42 26.83 -3.12
N ALA A 529 31.82 27.70 -3.93
CA ALA A 529 30.38 27.96 -3.95
C ALA A 529 29.56 26.71 -4.37
N SER A 530 30.15 25.80 -5.15
CA SER A 530 29.52 24.55 -5.60
C SER A 530 29.36 23.52 -4.49
N CYS A 531 30.19 23.55 -3.44
CA CYS A 531 30.11 22.59 -2.32
C CYS A 531 28.86 22.85 -1.46
N LYS A 532 28.59 24.12 -1.14
CA LYS A 532 27.35 24.54 -0.45
C LYS A 532 26.10 24.18 -1.26
N ALA A 533 26.15 24.34 -2.59
CA ALA A 533 25.03 24.02 -3.47
C ALA A 533 24.68 22.53 -3.40
N LEU A 534 25.69 21.67 -3.55
CA LEU A 534 25.50 20.22 -3.57
C LEU A 534 25.08 19.67 -2.20
N ALA A 535 25.56 20.26 -1.10
CA ALA A 535 25.09 19.94 0.25
C ALA A 535 23.59 20.21 0.41
N VAL A 536 23.11 21.36 -0.05
CA VAL A 536 21.67 21.72 0.04
C VAL A 536 20.81 20.85 -0.88
N VAL A 537 21.32 20.49 -2.06
CA VAL A 537 20.64 19.55 -2.96
C VAL A 537 20.50 18.17 -2.29
N TYR A 538 21.54 17.70 -1.60
CA TYR A 538 21.48 16.47 -0.82
C TYR A 538 20.48 16.54 0.33
N VAL A 539 20.44 17.67 1.06
CA VAL A 539 19.44 17.92 2.11
C VAL A 539 18.04 17.76 1.54
N ILE A 540 17.70 18.48 0.46
CA ILE A 540 16.39 18.41 -0.18
C ILE A 540 16.06 16.99 -0.65
N PHE A 541 17.01 16.29 -1.27
CA PHE A 541 16.83 14.89 -1.66
C PHE A 541 16.50 14.01 -0.45
N SER A 542 17.25 14.16 0.65
CA SER A 542 17.04 13.40 1.88
C SER A 542 15.71 13.74 2.57
N SER A 543 15.21 14.98 2.41
CA SER A 543 13.91 15.44 2.93
C SER A 543 12.75 14.80 2.19
N GLY A 544 12.76 14.82 0.86
CA GLY A 544 11.75 14.14 0.07
C GLY A 544 11.73 12.63 0.34
N PHE A 545 12.93 12.04 0.49
CA PHE A 545 13.07 10.64 0.92
C PHE A 545 12.47 10.41 2.32
N PHE A 546 12.79 11.30 3.28
CA PHE A 546 12.28 11.23 4.63
C PHE A 546 10.75 11.29 4.65
N GLY A 547 10.19 12.30 4.00
CA GLY A 547 8.76 12.58 3.96
C GLY A 547 7.95 11.43 3.39
N MET A 548 8.41 10.82 2.29
CA MET A 548 7.73 9.67 1.72
C MET A 548 7.86 8.42 2.60
N LEU A 549 9.08 8.09 3.05
CA LEU A 549 9.29 6.86 3.83
C LEU A 549 8.57 6.93 5.19
N ILE A 550 8.58 8.07 5.88
CA ILE A 550 7.87 8.23 7.15
C ILE A 550 6.34 8.13 6.97
N SER A 551 5.82 8.69 5.88
CA SER A 551 4.39 8.59 5.56
C SER A 551 3.99 7.13 5.32
N LEU A 552 4.78 6.39 4.55
CA LEU A 552 4.51 4.97 4.28
C LEU A 552 4.68 4.08 5.53
N ILE A 553 5.63 4.41 6.41
CA ILE A 553 5.76 3.76 7.72
C ILE A 553 4.50 4.00 8.56
N LEU A 554 4.03 5.24 8.65
CA LEU A 554 2.83 5.58 9.42
C LEU A 554 1.57 4.94 8.83
N PHE A 555 1.45 4.88 7.50
CA PHE A 555 0.36 4.17 6.82
C PHE A 555 0.37 2.68 7.13
N PHE A 556 1.56 2.07 7.20
CA PHE A 556 1.68 0.67 7.58
C PHE A 556 1.30 0.43 9.04
N ILE A 557 1.75 1.28 9.96
CA ILE A 557 1.35 1.19 11.38
C ILE A 557 -0.17 1.40 11.52
N PHE A 558 -0.75 2.33 10.76
CA PHE A 558 -2.20 2.55 10.68
C PHE A 558 -2.92 1.28 10.25
N GLN A 559 -2.40 0.60 9.22
CA GLN A 559 -2.95 -0.65 8.75
C GLN A 559 -2.81 -1.80 9.75
N ILE A 560 -1.72 -1.83 10.55
CA ILE A 560 -1.52 -2.80 11.63
C ILE A 560 -2.50 -2.62 12.78
N GLU A 561 -2.77 -1.37 13.20
CA GLU A 561 -3.55 -1.14 14.40
C GLU A 561 -5.06 -0.99 14.10
N LEU A 562 -5.42 -0.38 12.97
CA LEU A 562 -6.83 -0.08 12.62
C LEU A 562 -7.41 -1.00 11.53
N GLY A 563 -6.58 -1.59 10.66
CA GLY A 563 -7.01 -2.62 9.69
C GLY A 563 -7.59 -2.15 8.36
N TYR A 564 -7.88 -0.85 8.16
CA TYR A 564 -8.45 -0.32 6.91
C TYR A 564 -7.81 1.00 6.47
N LEU A 565 -6.89 0.96 5.50
CA LEU A 565 -6.15 2.16 5.07
C LEU A 565 -6.79 2.89 3.87
N TYR A 566 -7.38 2.15 2.92
CA TYR A 566 -7.69 2.69 1.58
C TYR A 566 -8.59 3.93 1.59
N HIS A 567 -9.64 3.93 2.41
CA HIS A 567 -10.55 5.06 2.52
C HIS A 567 -9.88 6.31 3.15
N TRP A 568 -8.93 6.11 4.06
CA TRP A 568 -8.22 7.17 4.79
C TRP A 568 -7.02 7.73 4.03
N LEU A 569 -6.54 7.03 3.00
CA LEU A 569 -5.32 7.40 2.28
C LEU A 569 -5.37 8.85 1.77
N GLY A 570 -6.51 9.28 1.20
CA GLY A 570 -6.70 10.64 0.70
C GLY A 570 -6.56 11.71 1.79
N LEU A 571 -7.21 11.51 2.94
CA LEU A 571 -7.13 12.41 4.08
C LEU A 571 -5.75 12.41 4.73
N LEU A 572 -5.14 11.24 4.94
CA LEU A 572 -3.82 11.13 5.57
C LEU A 572 -2.72 11.79 4.72
N LEU A 573 -2.75 11.59 3.40
CA LEU A 573 -1.86 12.30 2.47
C LEU A 573 -2.10 13.81 2.49
N SER A 574 -3.37 14.22 2.55
CA SER A 574 -3.76 15.64 2.65
C SER A 574 -3.20 16.31 3.89
N LEU A 575 -3.20 15.63 5.03
CA LEU A 575 -2.67 16.17 6.29
C LEU A 575 -1.15 16.36 6.26
N TYR A 576 -0.42 15.41 5.66
CA TYR A 576 1.02 15.58 5.41
C TYR A 576 1.27 16.80 4.50
N MET A 577 0.52 16.92 3.40
CA MET A 577 0.62 18.06 2.49
C MET A 577 0.29 19.39 3.19
N ALA A 578 -0.80 19.44 3.96
CA ALA A 578 -1.20 20.60 4.76
C ALA A 578 -0.10 21.06 5.71
N GLY A 579 0.53 20.11 6.42
CA GLY A 579 1.70 20.37 7.23
C GLY A 579 2.81 21.04 6.42
N SER A 580 3.17 20.44 5.29
CA SER A 580 4.23 20.96 4.41
C SER A 580 3.96 22.37 3.89
N ALA A 581 2.74 22.69 3.47
CA ALA A 581 2.40 24.04 3.04
C ALA A 581 2.48 25.07 4.16
N ILE A 582 1.95 24.74 5.35
CA ILE A 582 2.00 25.65 6.50
C ILE A 582 3.45 25.84 6.94
N GLY A 583 4.25 24.78 6.99
CA GLY A 583 5.68 24.85 7.28
C GLY A 583 6.44 25.71 6.26
N GLY A 584 6.18 25.53 4.97
CA GLY A 584 6.77 26.33 3.91
C GLY A 584 6.38 27.81 3.97
N TYR A 585 5.09 28.10 4.24
CA TYR A 585 4.60 29.46 4.43
C TYR A 585 5.31 30.14 5.61
N LEU A 586 5.35 29.50 6.78
CA LEU A 586 6.02 30.06 7.95
C LEU A 586 7.54 30.25 7.72
N ALA A 587 8.18 29.35 6.97
CA ALA A 587 9.59 29.46 6.58
C ALA A 587 9.87 30.63 5.61
N SER A 588 8.88 31.06 4.83
CA SER A 588 8.98 32.22 3.94
C SER A 588 8.68 33.57 4.62
N GLY A 589 7.86 33.58 5.68
CA GLY A 589 7.45 34.77 6.42
C GLY A 589 8.09 34.90 7.81
N PRO A 590 7.43 34.47 8.90
CA PRO A 590 7.91 34.66 10.28
C PRO A 590 9.33 34.15 10.54
N PHE A 591 9.69 32.97 10.02
CA PHE A 591 11.02 32.39 10.21
C PHE A 591 12.07 33.01 9.27
N LYS A 592 11.72 34.06 8.52
CA LYS A 592 12.67 34.77 7.65
C LYS A 592 13.84 35.38 8.40
N ARG A 593 13.63 35.78 9.65
CA ARG A 593 14.62 36.42 10.53
C ARG A 593 15.70 35.45 11.03
N LEU A 594 15.46 34.15 11.00
CA LEU A 594 16.41 33.15 11.49
C LEU A 594 17.58 32.97 10.50
N ARG A 595 18.78 32.70 11.04
CA ARG A 595 19.95 32.39 10.21
C ARG A 595 19.70 31.08 9.46
N PRO A 596 19.65 31.07 8.12
CA PRO A 596 19.11 29.95 7.34
C PRO A 596 19.86 28.65 7.60
N LEU A 597 21.19 28.70 7.73
CA LEU A 597 22.00 27.51 7.92
C LEU A 597 21.94 26.94 9.35
N ARG A 598 21.70 27.76 10.38
CA ARG A 598 21.46 27.27 11.76
C ARG A 598 20.06 26.68 11.86
N PHE A 599 19.09 27.34 11.25
CA PHE A 599 17.71 26.86 11.21
C PHE A 599 17.59 25.53 10.46
N LEU A 600 18.26 25.38 9.32
CA LEU A 600 18.30 24.13 8.54
C LEU A 600 18.86 22.97 9.36
N VAL A 601 19.97 23.15 10.09
CA VAL A 601 20.51 22.10 10.99
C VAL A 601 19.53 21.76 12.12
N GLY A 602 18.81 22.76 12.66
CA GLY A 602 17.76 22.53 13.66
C GLY A 602 16.58 21.72 13.11
N LEU A 603 16.18 21.97 11.85
CA LEU A 603 15.13 21.21 11.16
C LEU A 603 15.57 19.76 10.91
N GLU A 604 16.80 19.54 10.45
CA GLU A 604 17.36 18.20 10.28
C GLU A 604 17.36 17.41 11.59
N LEU A 605 17.75 18.06 12.71
CA LEU A 605 17.70 17.44 14.03
C LEU A 605 16.26 17.13 14.45
N ALA A 606 15.30 18.02 14.19
CA ALA A 606 13.89 17.79 14.48
C ALA A 606 13.33 16.60 13.68
N LEU A 607 13.74 16.43 12.42
CA LEU A 607 13.37 15.27 11.60
C LEU A 607 13.92 13.96 12.19
N VAL A 608 15.19 13.95 12.62
CA VAL A 608 15.78 12.80 13.35
C VAL A 608 14.97 12.50 14.62
N LEU A 609 14.66 13.52 15.42
CA LEU A 609 13.88 13.37 16.65
C LEU A 609 12.48 12.83 16.38
N SER A 610 11.81 13.22 15.30
CA SER A 610 10.49 12.68 14.94
C SER A 610 10.54 11.19 14.56
N GLY A 611 11.61 10.73 13.89
CA GLY A 611 11.85 9.31 13.65
C GLY A 611 12.09 8.52 14.93
N LEU A 612 12.87 9.09 15.87
CA LEU A 612 13.10 8.51 17.21
C LEU A 612 11.82 8.49 18.06
N LEU A 613 10.98 9.52 17.96
CA LEU A 613 9.69 9.60 18.65
C LEU A 613 8.79 8.43 18.25
N ILE A 614 8.68 8.11 16.96
CA ILE A 614 7.89 6.97 16.48
C ILE A 614 8.42 5.65 17.06
N ILE A 615 9.75 5.48 17.13
CA ILE A 615 10.36 4.30 17.77
C ILE A 615 9.99 4.24 19.26
N GLY A 616 10.05 5.37 19.96
CA GLY A 616 9.67 5.46 21.37
C GLY A 616 8.20 5.10 21.60
N LEU A 617 7.29 5.66 20.80
CA LEU A 617 5.86 5.38 20.87
C LEU A 617 5.53 3.90 20.59
N LEU A 618 6.29 3.23 19.73
CA LEU A 618 6.10 1.82 19.41
C LEU A 618 6.66 0.86 20.45
N LYS A 619 7.76 1.23 21.12
CA LYS A 619 8.47 0.35 22.08
C LYS A 619 7.95 0.45 23.51
N VAL A 620 7.30 1.56 23.87
CA VAL A 620 6.75 1.76 25.21
C VAL A 620 5.31 1.26 25.25
N ASP A 621 5.07 0.14 25.94
CA ASP A 621 3.77 -0.54 25.97
C ASP A 621 2.61 0.38 26.43
N VAL A 622 2.88 1.32 27.35
CA VAL A 622 1.89 2.30 27.84
C VAL A 622 1.50 3.32 26.77
N LEU A 623 2.40 3.63 25.83
CA LEU A 623 2.16 4.62 24.76
C LEU A 623 1.64 3.98 23.47
N ARG A 624 1.85 2.67 23.27
CA ARG A 624 1.38 1.95 22.09
C ARG A 624 -0.11 2.12 21.78
N PRO A 625 -1.04 2.19 22.77
CA PRO A 625 -2.46 2.45 22.50
C PRO A 625 -2.75 3.78 21.79
N LEU A 626 -1.84 4.76 21.80
CA LEU A 626 -2.01 5.99 21.03
C LEU A 626 -2.15 5.72 19.52
N PHE A 627 -1.54 4.65 19.00
CA PHE A 627 -1.70 4.22 17.61
C PHE A 627 -3.07 3.58 17.31
N GLN A 628 -3.94 3.40 18.29
CA GLN A 628 -5.34 3.02 18.04
C GLN A 628 -6.22 4.26 17.77
N ASN A 629 -5.65 5.47 17.83
CA ASN A 629 -6.36 6.71 17.56
C ASN A 629 -5.90 7.33 16.23
N VAL A 630 -6.84 7.54 15.31
CA VAL A 630 -6.60 8.19 14.01
C VAL A 630 -5.93 9.56 14.15
N VAL A 631 -6.27 10.31 15.21
CA VAL A 631 -5.73 11.65 15.46
C VAL A 631 -4.22 11.61 15.66
N THR A 632 -3.67 10.56 16.27
CA THR A 632 -2.22 10.39 16.44
C THR A 632 -1.49 10.39 15.10
N TYR A 633 -2.02 9.66 14.12
CA TYR A 633 -1.46 9.63 12.76
C TYR A 633 -1.59 10.98 12.07
N ALA A 634 -2.74 11.65 12.22
CA ALA A 634 -2.95 12.99 11.69
C ALA A 634 -1.90 13.97 12.20
N MET A 635 -1.63 13.98 13.52
CA MET A 635 -0.62 14.84 14.14
C MET A 635 0.80 14.50 13.66
N LEU A 636 1.17 13.22 13.64
CA LEU A 636 2.51 12.78 13.22
C LEU A 636 2.78 13.10 11.75
N LEU A 637 1.81 12.85 10.86
CA LEU A 637 1.91 13.18 9.44
C LEU A 637 1.98 14.69 9.21
N PHE A 638 1.13 15.45 9.90
CA PHE A 638 1.16 16.91 9.84
C PHE A 638 2.51 17.46 10.31
N ALA A 639 3.04 16.97 11.43
CA ALA A 639 4.33 17.40 11.96
C ALA A 639 5.49 17.05 11.01
N ALA A 640 5.50 15.83 10.46
CA ALA A 640 6.49 15.42 9.47
C ALA A 640 6.43 16.30 8.21
N GLY A 641 5.22 16.56 7.71
CA GLY A 641 4.98 17.47 6.59
C GLY A 641 5.50 18.88 6.89
N PHE A 642 5.14 19.42 8.06
CA PHE A 642 5.55 20.75 8.51
C PHE A 642 7.07 20.93 8.50
N LEU A 643 7.81 19.97 9.06
CA LEU A 643 9.26 20.01 9.10
C LEU A 643 9.85 19.95 7.67
N SER A 644 9.38 19.03 6.83
CA SER A 644 9.82 18.91 5.43
C SER A 644 9.56 20.19 4.63
N GLY A 645 8.38 20.81 4.80
CA GLY A 645 8.02 22.05 4.12
C GLY A 645 8.87 23.25 4.56
N CYS A 646 9.15 23.36 5.87
CA CYS A 646 10.08 24.35 6.39
C CYS A 646 11.48 24.19 5.78
N GLU A 647 11.95 22.95 5.67
CA GLU A 647 13.27 22.60 5.17
C GLU A 647 13.43 22.92 3.68
N PHE A 648 12.43 22.58 2.87
CA PHE A 648 12.41 22.88 1.42
C PHE A 648 12.53 24.39 1.15
N ILE A 649 11.67 25.21 1.76
CA ILE A 649 11.68 26.66 1.55
C ILE A 649 12.93 27.32 2.13
N THR A 650 13.42 26.87 3.29
CA THR A 650 14.67 27.38 3.87
C THR A 650 15.87 27.09 2.97
N SER A 651 15.90 25.90 2.34
CA SER A 651 16.93 25.49 1.38
C SER A 651 16.92 26.35 0.12
N VAL A 652 15.74 26.62 -0.45
CA VAL A 652 15.56 27.53 -1.59
C VAL A 652 16.07 28.94 -1.25
N ARG A 653 15.74 29.45 -0.06
CA ARG A 653 16.19 30.77 0.41
C ARG A 653 17.71 30.85 0.56
N PHE A 654 18.32 29.80 1.08
CA PHE A 654 19.77 29.73 1.25
C PHE A 654 20.49 29.81 -0.11
N LEU A 655 20.06 29.01 -1.10
CA LEU A 655 20.65 28.99 -2.44
C LEU A 655 20.53 30.32 -3.17
N LEU A 656 19.38 30.98 -3.04
CA LEU A 656 19.14 32.29 -3.67
C LEU A 656 19.96 33.40 -3.02
N LYS A 657 20.18 33.36 -1.70
CA LYS A 657 21.03 34.33 -0.99
C LYS A 657 22.49 34.24 -1.44
N GLU A 658 23.00 33.03 -1.68
CA GLU A 658 24.38 32.78 -2.13
C GLU A 658 24.59 33.02 -3.64
N ARG A 659 23.56 33.50 -4.37
CA ARG A 659 23.60 33.83 -5.82
C ARG A 659 24.17 32.71 -6.71
N LEU A 660 23.94 31.45 -6.34
CA LEU A 660 24.49 30.28 -7.05
C LEU A 660 23.75 30.06 -8.39
N PRO A 661 24.38 30.29 -9.56
CA PRO A 661 23.69 30.28 -10.85
C PRO A 661 23.31 28.88 -11.33
N PHE A 662 24.02 27.84 -10.87
CA PHE A 662 23.85 26.48 -11.38
C PHE A 662 22.55 25.78 -10.95
N PHE A 663 21.88 26.25 -9.88
CA PHE A 663 20.64 25.69 -9.33
C PHE A 663 19.48 26.70 -9.21
N SER A 664 19.57 27.84 -9.91
CA SER A 664 18.63 28.98 -9.83
C SER A 664 17.18 28.69 -10.24
N SER A 665 16.87 27.50 -10.75
CA SER A 665 15.50 27.13 -11.12
C SER A 665 14.89 26.28 -10.00
N SER A 666 13.92 26.84 -9.28
CA SER A 666 13.11 26.17 -8.25
C SER A 666 12.57 24.81 -8.72
N ALA A 667 12.34 24.65 -10.03
CA ALA A 667 11.91 23.41 -10.65
C ALA A 667 12.92 22.26 -10.48
N ARG A 668 14.24 22.53 -10.51
CA ARG A 668 15.26 21.49 -10.32
C ARG A 668 15.34 21.02 -8.86
N LEU A 669 15.12 21.93 -7.92
CA LEU A 669 15.06 21.61 -6.49
C LEU A 669 13.80 20.81 -6.16
N TYR A 670 12.65 21.21 -6.71
CA TYR A 670 11.41 20.44 -6.61
C TYR A 670 11.56 19.04 -7.20
N ALA A 671 12.15 18.91 -8.40
CA ALA A 671 12.43 17.61 -8.98
C ALA A 671 13.38 16.75 -8.10
N THR A 672 14.32 17.36 -7.39
CA THR A 672 15.24 16.64 -6.48
C THR A 672 14.49 16.09 -5.26
N ASP A 673 13.59 16.89 -4.68
CA ASP A 673 12.71 16.46 -3.58
C ASP A 673 11.85 15.26 -4.01
N LEU A 674 11.18 15.38 -5.16
CA LEU A 674 10.39 14.32 -5.76
C LEU A 674 11.24 13.07 -6.07
N LEU A 675 12.47 13.22 -6.57
CA LEU A 675 13.35 12.07 -6.78
C LEU A 675 13.69 11.33 -5.48
N GLY A 676 13.91 12.07 -4.38
CA GLY A 676 14.07 11.50 -3.05
C GLY A 676 12.84 10.72 -2.62
N GLY A 677 11.66 11.32 -2.75
CA GLY A 677 10.37 10.68 -2.46
C GLY A 677 10.12 9.44 -3.32
N CYS A 678 10.44 9.49 -4.60
CA CYS A 678 10.33 8.36 -5.53
C CYS A 678 11.17 7.17 -5.09
N LEU A 679 12.46 7.39 -4.77
CA LEU A 679 13.35 6.34 -4.30
C LEU A 679 12.86 5.72 -2.99
N ALA A 680 12.38 6.54 -2.06
CA ALA A 680 11.74 6.07 -0.82
C ALA A 680 10.47 5.26 -1.11
N GLY A 681 9.63 5.70 -2.04
CA GLY A 681 8.43 4.98 -2.48
C GLY A 681 8.74 3.57 -2.98
N PHE A 682 9.76 3.40 -3.82
CA PHE A 682 10.17 2.08 -4.31
C PHE A 682 10.81 1.22 -3.22
N LEU A 683 11.76 1.77 -2.48
CA LEU A 683 12.51 0.99 -1.49
C LEU A 683 11.67 0.67 -0.25
N SER A 684 10.68 1.48 0.10
CA SER A 684 9.82 1.25 1.28
C SER A 684 9.10 -0.09 1.23
N GLY A 685 8.45 -0.39 0.10
CA GLY A 685 7.64 -1.60 -0.07
C GLY A 685 8.43 -2.86 -0.43
N VAL A 686 9.74 -2.75 -0.64
CA VAL A 686 10.59 -3.87 -1.07
C VAL A 686 11.71 -4.14 -0.06
N LEU A 687 12.38 -3.10 0.43
CA LEU A 687 13.55 -3.18 1.30
C LEU A 687 13.24 -2.74 2.73
N PHE A 688 12.83 -1.48 2.94
CA PHE A 688 12.76 -0.92 4.29
C PHE A 688 11.74 -1.65 5.16
N ILE A 689 10.45 -1.57 4.84
CA ILE A 689 9.39 -2.13 5.70
C ILE A 689 9.48 -3.67 5.75
N PRO A 690 9.59 -4.41 4.63
CA PRO A 690 9.56 -5.87 4.68
C PRO A 690 10.84 -6.51 5.23
N VAL A 691 12.02 -5.93 4.98
CA VAL A 691 13.31 -6.54 5.39
C VAL A 691 13.81 -5.97 6.70
N LEU A 692 13.91 -4.64 6.83
CA LEU A 692 14.40 -3.99 8.05
C LEU A 692 13.35 -3.92 9.15
N GLY A 693 12.07 -4.09 8.80
CA GLY A 693 10.95 -3.86 9.70
C GLY A 693 10.70 -2.38 9.94
N VAL A 694 9.63 -2.06 10.67
CA VAL A 694 9.23 -0.68 10.98
C VAL A 694 10.32 0.06 11.74
N VAL A 695 10.80 -0.55 12.83
CA VAL A 695 11.81 0.07 13.70
C VAL A 695 13.13 0.25 12.95
N GLY A 696 13.59 -0.77 12.20
CA GLY A 696 14.80 -0.67 11.41
C GLY A 696 14.71 0.40 10.32
N SER A 697 13.53 0.57 9.71
CA SER A 697 13.27 1.64 8.74
C SER A 697 13.35 3.03 9.37
N CYS A 698 12.78 3.22 10.56
CA CYS A 698 12.92 4.46 11.32
C CYS A 698 14.37 4.74 11.74
N VAL A 699 15.14 3.72 12.12
CA VAL A 699 16.57 3.94 12.42
C VAL A 699 17.34 4.33 11.16
N ALA A 700 17.07 3.65 10.04
CA ALA A 700 17.71 3.96 8.76
C ALA A 700 17.43 5.39 8.27
N ILE A 701 16.20 5.87 8.42
CA ILE A 701 15.83 7.25 8.04
C ILE A 701 16.54 8.28 8.93
N CYS A 702 16.69 7.98 10.23
CA CYS A 702 17.43 8.83 11.16
C CYS A 702 18.92 8.89 10.80
N LEU A 703 19.52 7.74 10.46
CA LEU A 703 20.91 7.69 10.00
C LEU A 703 21.12 8.47 8.70
N PHE A 704 20.17 8.40 7.77
CA PHE A 704 20.24 9.15 6.52
C PHE A 704 20.15 10.67 6.76
N LYS A 705 19.31 11.11 7.70
CA LYS A 705 19.22 12.52 8.10
C LYS A 705 20.46 12.98 8.88
N LEU A 706 21.06 12.12 9.70
CA LEU A 706 22.35 12.40 10.33
C LEU A 706 23.48 12.59 9.30
N SER A 707 23.49 11.80 8.20
CA SER A 707 24.45 12.06 7.11
C SER A 707 24.26 13.42 6.44
N SER A 708 23.01 13.90 6.30
CA SER A 708 22.74 15.25 5.78
C SER A 708 23.35 16.33 6.68
N ILE A 709 23.23 16.19 8.00
CA ILE A 709 23.87 17.10 8.97
C ILE A 709 25.39 17.11 8.80
N ILE A 710 26.02 15.94 8.70
CA ILE A 710 27.47 15.81 8.50
C ILE A 710 27.91 16.51 7.20
N ILE A 711 27.18 16.31 6.11
CA ILE A 711 27.46 16.92 4.80
C ILE A 711 27.35 18.46 4.86
N VAL A 712 26.33 18.99 5.55
CA VAL A 712 26.16 20.43 5.75
C VAL A 712 27.31 21.02 6.57
N PHE A 713 27.79 20.34 7.61
CA PHE A 713 28.96 20.78 8.37
C PHE A 713 30.25 20.69 7.57
N ALA A 714 30.47 19.59 6.84
CA ALA A 714 31.65 19.42 5.97
C ALA A 714 31.72 20.52 4.90
N ALA A 715 30.60 20.88 4.27
CA ALA A 715 30.54 21.95 3.29
C ALA A 715 30.95 23.33 3.85
N ARG A 716 30.85 23.56 5.18
CA ARG A 716 31.39 24.77 5.81
C ARG A 716 32.92 24.73 5.94
N LEU A 717 33.49 23.58 6.25
CA LEU A 717 34.93 23.43 6.48
C LEU A 717 35.76 23.62 5.20
N PHE A 718 35.20 23.28 4.04
CA PHE A 718 35.87 23.41 2.74
C PHE A 718 35.72 24.79 2.09
N ASN A 719 35.23 25.79 2.82
CA ASN A 719 35.25 27.19 2.40
C ASN A 719 36.21 27.99 3.29
N PRO A 720 37.15 28.77 2.73
CA PRO A 720 37.96 29.67 3.54
C PRO A 720 37.07 30.69 4.25
N PRO A 721 37.43 31.14 5.47
CA PRO A 721 36.77 32.29 6.08
C PRO A 721 36.91 33.49 5.13
N GLN A 722 35.78 34.14 4.83
CA GLN A 722 35.75 35.44 4.16
C GLN A 722 36.21 36.53 5.11
#